data_AF-A0A8J8C530-F1
#
_entry.id   AF-A0A8J8C530-F1
#
_cell.length_a   1.000
_cell.length_b   1.000
_cell.length_c   1.000
_cell.angle_alpha   90.00
_cell.angle_beta   90.00
_cell.angle_gamma   90.00
#
_symmetry.space_group_name_H-M   'P 1'
#
loop_
_entity.id
_entity.type
_entity.pdbx_description
1 polymer ?
#
loop_
_entity_poly.entity_id
_entity_poly.type
_entity_poly.pdbx_seq_one_letter_code
_entity_poly.pdbx_strand_id
1 'polypeptide(L)'
;MEPEQYFSMLEEQLEELYTVAEKARKQWKDPSPHVEIPRAKDMADRVESLVGPRGIADTIRTLDKEGFSREDIALKVIDQIIESDFQGEKTAEQCIRTSLAILTEGIVAAPLEGIAKVKIKSNFDGTKYIAVYFAGPIRSAGGTAAALVVLLGDYIRRKLHLDAFKASQDEIERYIEEMELYNRITRLQYFPTPDETREALTHIPVEITGDPTEKEEVSGHRNMERIETDRVRGGAILALAESVIQKSKKVYKYAVKFNIPDWEWLTDLHTVSAQDTTVISANEKYLKDVIAGRPVFSYPMRRGGFRIRLGRSRNTGLGAWGIHPATMSVCSGFIATGTQLKTERPGKATAAAPVDSIEGPTVLLKNGDVVRLETYAQAEDVKDEIDEILYMGDALISYGDFLQNSHVILPSGYVEEWWVQEVPLEVDPYAVSEEEALAISREHKCPLHPRYTYFWNYLEKEELMALVTWDKKTYSRRMKDILEVLGVPHMVREGHFIIESPAFFACLNEEMFNPDLPVLEAVSEMAGFPVRAKCCYTVGVRMGRPEKSKYRVMSPPVHVLFPVGTHGGKTRNMVKAGHRVIDVDVVNLECPRCGEITYKRTCPKCGSVTELFKTCTNRSCSVDKIKTEYDLCPACNLPLQLYSRKKVNIAEELSQIKEKVPEQVKGVIGMTSAYKFPEPVMKGVLRARNKVYVFKDGTIRFDATDLPLTHFTAREIGVSLEELK
;
A
#
# COMPACT_ATOMS: atom_id res chain seq x y z
N MET A 1 23.44 -18.77 -13.21
CA MET A 1 22.22 -19.27 -13.86
C MET A 1 21.67 -18.14 -14.70
N GLU A 2 21.49 -18.38 -16.00
CA GLU A 2 20.87 -17.37 -16.87
C GLU A 2 19.39 -17.17 -16.46
N PRO A 3 18.82 -15.95 -16.63
CA PRO A 3 17.43 -15.68 -16.23
C PRO A 3 16.42 -16.68 -16.79
N GLU A 4 16.62 -17.13 -18.04
CA GLU A 4 15.76 -18.12 -18.69
C GLU A 4 15.77 -19.47 -17.97
N GLN A 5 16.95 -19.96 -17.57
CA GLN A 5 17.09 -21.22 -16.83
C GLN A 5 16.38 -21.16 -15.47
N TYR A 6 16.48 -20.00 -14.80
CA TYR A 6 15.79 -19.77 -13.53
C TYR A 6 14.27 -19.84 -13.69
N PHE A 7 13.71 -19.16 -14.70
CA PHE A 7 12.27 -19.20 -14.94
C PHE A 7 11.79 -20.59 -15.38
N SER A 8 12.56 -21.31 -16.22
CA SER A 8 12.23 -22.69 -16.60
C SER A 8 12.18 -23.61 -15.38
N MET A 9 13.16 -23.52 -14.47
CA MET A 9 13.16 -24.29 -13.22
C MET A 9 11.91 -24.02 -12.38
N LEU A 10 11.49 -22.75 -12.25
CA LEU A 10 10.27 -22.39 -11.53
C LEU A 10 9.00 -22.90 -12.22
N GLU A 11 8.94 -22.83 -13.55
CA GLU A 11 7.80 -23.37 -14.32
C GLU A 11 7.67 -24.89 -14.17
N GLU A 12 8.78 -25.62 -14.19
CA GLU A 12 8.80 -27.08 -13.98
C GLU A 12 8.30 -27.45 -12.59
N GLN A 13 8.84 -26.81 -11.54
CA GLN A 13 8.38 -27.03 -10.16
C GLN A 13 6.90 -26.69 -9.98
N LEU A 14 6.43 -25.62 -10.63
CA LEU A 14 5.02 -25.25 -10.58
C LEU A 14 4.13 -26.28 -11.28
N GLU A 15 4.54 -26.82 -12.44
CA GLU A 15 3.80 -27.85 -13.17
C GLU A 15 3.68 -29.15 -12.35
N GLU A 16 4.72 -29.54 -11.62
CA GLU A 16 4.67 -30.68 -10.69
C GLU A 16 3.60 -30.48 -9.62
N LEU A 17 3.57 -29.29 -8.99
CA LEU A 17 2.57 -28.95 -7.97
C LEU A 17 1.15 -28.91 -8.56
N TYR A 18 0.98 -28.35 -9.76
CA TYR A 18 -0.31 -28.32 -10.48
C TYR A 18 -0.82 -29.72 -10.80
N THR A 19 0.07 -30.63 -11.23
CA THR A 19 -0.28 -32.03 -11.53
C THR A 19 -0.82 -32.74 -10.29
N VAL A 20 -0.18 -32.54 -9.13
CA VAL A 20 -0.65 -33.07 -7.85
C VAL A 20 -2.02 -32.48 -7.49
N ALA A 21 -2.18 -31.17 -7.62
CA ALA A 21 -3.42 -30.47 -7.30
C ALA A 21 -4.59 -30.91 -8.22
N GLU A 22 -4.38 -31.01 -9.53
CA GLU A 22 -5.36 -31.50 -10.50
C GLU A 22 -5.78 -32.94 -10.21
N LYS A 23 -4.83 -33.83 -9.92
CA LYS A 23 -5.13 -35.22 -9.53
C LYS A 23 -5.98 -35.28 -8.25
N ALA A 24 -5.76 -34.37 -7.30
CA ALA A 24 -6.58 -34.27 -6.10
C ALA A 24 -7.99 -33.73 -6.41
N ARG A 25 -8.10 -32.67 -7.21
CA ARG A 25 -9.38 -32.03 -7.58
C ARG A 25 -10.30 -32.96 -8.37
N LYS A 26 -9.75 -33.76 -9.29
CA LYS A 26 -10.50 -34.77 -10.09
C LYS A 26 -11.20 -35.85 -9.25
N GLN A 27 -10.91 -35.95 -7.96
CA GLN A 27 -11.62 -36.85 -7.04
C GLN A 27 -13.01 -36.34 -6.61
N TRP A 28 -13.43 -35.14 -7.05
CA TRP A 28 -14.75 -34.56 -6.72
C TRP A 28 -15.06 -34.48 -5.21
N LYS A 29 -14.00 -34.28 -4.41
CA LYS A 29 -14.09 -34.02 -2.96
C LYS A 29 -14.21 -32.52 -2.63
N ASP A 30 -13.97 -31.68 -3.62
CA ASP A 30 -13.97 -30.21 -3.55
C ASP A 30 -15.03 -29.62 -4.50
N PRO A 31 -15.37 -28.31 -4.39
CA PRO A 31 -16.44 -27.69 -5.18
C PRO A 31 -16.25 -27.80 -6.71
N SER A 32 -14.99 -27.76 -7.17
CA SER A 32 -14.59 -27.85 -8.57
C SER A 32 -13.67 -29.06 -8.82
N PRO A 33 -13.82 -29.78 -9.96
CA PRO A 33 -12.93 -30.87 -10.34
C PRO A 33 -11.59 -30.42 -10.91
N HIS A 34 -11.38 -29.11 -11.07
CA HIS A 34 -10.16 -28.49 -11.57
C HIS A 34 -9.59 -27.51 -10.53
N VAL A 35 -8.33 -27.16 -10.69
CA VAL A 35 -7.69 -26.09 -9.92
C VAL A 35 -8.34 -24.75 -10.29
N GLU A 36 -8.76 -24.00 -9.27
CA GLU A 36 -9.52 -22.74 -9.44
C GLU A 36 -8.61 -21.50 -9.51
N ILE A 37 -7.29 -21.66 -9.36
CA ILE A 37 -6.31 -20.58 -9.51
C ILE A 37 -5.66 -20.76 -10.88
N PRO A 38 -6.01 -19.93 -11.89
CA PRO A 38 -5.42 -20.03 -13.22
C PRO A 38 -3.95 -19.57 -13.21
N ARG A 39 -3.18 -20.07 -14.17
CA ARG A 39 -1.81 -19.61 -14.43
C ARG A 39 -1.85 -18.44 -15.39
N ALA A 40 -0.97 -17.46 -15.18
CA ALA A 40 -0.76 -16.37 -16.11
C ALA A 40 0.74 -16.08 -16.19
N LYS A 41 1.31 -16.08 -17.39
CA LYS A 41 2.74 -15.83 -17.58
C LYS A 41 3.05 -14.34 -17.59
N ASP A 42 2.16 -13.56 -18.18
CA ASP A 42 2.33 -12.12 -18.38
C ASP A 42 1.06 -11.35 -18.02
N MET A 43 1.13 -10.03 -18.22
CA MET A 43 0.00 -9.13 -18.02
C MET A 43 -1.17 -9.45 -18.96
N ALA A 44 -0.89 -9.89 -20.19
CA ALA A 44 -1.90 -10.22 -21.18
C ALA A 44 -2.75 -11.43 -20.75
N ASP A 45 -2.10 -12.51 -20.28
CA ASP A 45 -2.77 -13.68 -19.72
C ASP A 45 -3.60 -13.32 -18.49
N ARG A 46 -3.09 -12.44 -17.62
CA ARG A 46 -3.83 -11.98 -16.44
C ARG A 46 -5.11 -11.25 -16.85
N VAL A 47 -5.03 -10.34 -17.82
CA VAL A 47 -6.20 -9.61 -18.32
C VAL A 47 -7.23 -10.58 -18.89
N GLU A 48 -6.82 -11.49 -19.77
CA GLU A 48 -7.74 -12.46 -20.38
C GLU A 48 -8.37 -13.40 -19.33
N SER A 49 -7.57 -13.91 -18.40
CA SER A 49 -8.05 -14.85 -17.38
C SER A 49 -8.98 -14.19 -16.36
N LEU A 50 -8.75 -12.90 -16.04
CA LEU A 50 -9.54 -12.18 -15.05
C LEU A 50 -10.84 -11.65 -15.65
N VAL A 51 -10.77 -10.97 -16.79
CA VAL A 51 -11.91 -10.20 -17.33
C VAL A 51 -12.23 -10.52 -18.79
N GLY A 52 -11.37 -11.25 -19.50
CA GLY A 52 -11.54 -11.52 -20.93
C GLY A 52 -11.45 -10.24 -21.78
N PRO A 53 -12.00 -10.24 -23.01
CA PRO A 53 -12.63 -11.39 -23.68
C PRO A 53 -11.60 -12.41 -24.16
N ARG A 54 -12.05 -13.61 -24.56
CA ARG A 54 -11.17 -14.67 -25.04
C ARG A 54 -10.39 -14.22 -26.29
N GLY A 55 -9.09 -14.50 -26.33
CA GLY A 55 -8.18 -14.09 -27.40
C GLY A 55 -7.58 -12.70 -27.24
N ILE A 56 -7.96 -11.94 -26.19
CA ILE A 56 -7.42 -10.60 -25.99
C ILE A 56 -5.93 -10.61 -25.62
N ALA A 57 -5.41 -11.68 -25.00
CA ALA A 57 -4.01 -11.74 -24.64
C ALA A 57 -3.10 -11.64 -25.87
N ASP A 58 -3.47 -12.28 -26.98
CA ASP A 58 -2.68 -12.25 -28.22
C ASP A 58 -2.71 -10.86 -28.87
N THR A 59 -3.84 -10.16 -28.83
CA THR A 59 -3.92 -8.76 -29.23
C THR A 59 -2.98 -7.90 -28.39
N ILE A 60 -3.05 -8.00 -27.06
CA ILE A 60 -2.22 -7.20 -26.15
C ILE A 60 -0.74 -7.43 -26.45
N ARG A 61 -0.31 -8.69 -26.61
CA ARG A 61 1.07 -9.05 -26.96
C ARG A 61 1.50 -8.52 -28.32
N THR A 62 0.59 -8.52 -29.29
CA THR A 62 0.88 -8.01 -30.64
C THR A 62 1.15 -6.51 -30.58
N LEU A 63 0.27 -5.76 -29.91
CA LEU A 63 0.43 -4.32 -29.74
C LEU A 63 1.66 -3.96 -28.89
N ASP A 64 1.98 -4.75 -27.87
CA ASP A 64 3.19 -4.57 -27.06
C ASP A 64 4.47 -4.79 -27.89
N LYS A 65 4.50 -5.82 -28.75
CA LYS A 65 5.60 -6.07 -29.70
C LYS A 65 5.75 -4.97 -30.75
N GLU A 66 4.65 -4.32 -31.14
CA GLU A 66 4.66 -3.16 -32.03
C GLU A 66 5.19 -1.88 -31.35
N GLY A 67 5.46 -1.92 -30.04
CA GLY A 67 6.04 -0.83 -29.27
C GLY A 67 5.02 0.18 -28.75
N PHE A 68 3.72 -0.16 -28.75
CA PHE A 68 2.70 0.70 -28.17
C PHE A 68 2.85 0.80 -26.65
N SER A 69 2.62 2.00 -26.10
CA SER A 69 2.59 2.15 -24.65
C SER A 69 1.37 1.44 -24.07
N ARG A 70 1.44 0.99 -22.82
CA ARG A 70 0.31 0.34 -22.13
C ARG A 70 -0.99 1.15 -22.21
N GLU A 71 -0.87 2.46 -22.10
CA GLU A 71 -1.96 3.40 -22.29
C GLU A 71 -2.60 3.32 -23.68
N ASP A 72 -1.78 3.28 -24.74
CA ASP A 72 -2.26 3.15 -26.12
C ASP A 72 -2.86 1.77 -26.38
N ILE A 73 -2.26 0.71 -25.81
CA ILE A 73 -2.79 -0.66 -25.87
C ILE A 73 -4.21 -0.69 -25.28
N ALA A 74 -4.42 -0.07 -24.12
CA ALA A 74 -5.73 -0.04 -23.48
C ALA A 74 -6.80 0.64 -24.37
N LEU A 75 -6.46 1.73 -25.05
CA LEU A 75 -7.37 2.43 -25.96
C LEU A 75 -7.66 1.63 -27.23
N LYS A 76 -6.64 1.03 -27.85
CA LYS A 76 -6.82 0.19 -29.04
C LYS A 76 -7.64 -1.06 -28.77
N VAL A 77 -7.47 -1.65 -27.58
CA VAL A 77 -8.28 -2.79 -27.13
C VAL A 77 -9.75 -2.38 -26.96
N ILE A 78 -10.04 -1.15 -26.50
CA ILE A 78 -11.42 -0.64 -26.46
C ILE A 78 -12.02 -0.63 -27.87
N ASP A 79 -11.29 -0.09 -28.85
CA ASP A 79 -11.78 -0.02 -30.24
C ASP A 79 -12.10 -1.41 -30.80
N GLN A 80 -11.22 -2.40 -30.58
CA GLN A 80 -11.47 -3.78 -31.02
C GLN A 80 -12.66 -4.44 -30.31
N ILE A 81 -12.86 -4.17 -29.01
CA ILE A 81 -14.01 -4.72 -28.27
C ILE A 81 -15.32 -4.11 -28.78
N ILE A 82 -15.33 -2.82 -29.14
CA ILE A 82 -16.51 -2.15 -29.68
C ILE A 82 -16.92 -2.75 -31.04
N GLU A 83 -15.95 -3.17 -31.85
CA GLU A 83 -16.18 -3.83 -33.14
C GLU A 83 -16.57 -5.31 -33.04
N SER A 84 -16.53 -5.90 -31.84
CA SER A 84 -16.83 -7.32 -31.61
C SER A 84 -18.34 -7.59 -31.40
N ASP A 85 -18.69 -8.85 -31.10
CA ASP A 85 -20.09 -9.30 -30.98
C ASP A 85 -20.85 -8.75 -29.76
N PHE A 86 -20.19 -8.03 -28.85
CA PHE A 86 -20.87 -7.41 -27.71
C PHE A 86 -21.82 -6.29 -28.19
N GLN A 87 -22.98 -6.15 -27.52
CA GLN A 87 -23.93 -5.07 -27.80
C GLN A 87 -24.34 -4.29 -26.54
N GLY A 88 -24.48 -2.97 -26.69
CA GLY A 88 -25.04 -2.06 -25.69
C GLY A 88 -24.25 -2.06 -24.37
N GLU A 89 -24.94 -2.30 -23.25
CA GLU A 89 -24.35 -2.29 -21.91
C GLU A 89 -23.21 -3.29 -21.75
N LYS A 90 -23.30 -4.46 -22.41
CA LYS A 90 -22.28 -5.50 -22.32
C LYS A 90 -20.96 -5.05 -22.96
N THR A 91 -21.04 -4.30 -24.06
CA THR A 91 -19.86 -3.72 -24.72
C THR A 91 -19.18 -2.73 -23.79
N ALA A 92 -19.95 -1.80 -23.23
CA ALA A 92 -19.42 -0.80 -22.30
C ALA A 92 -18.76 -1.45 -21.08
N GLU A 93 -19.39 -2.46 -20.49
CA GLU A 93 -18.84 -3.20 -19.35
C GLU A 93 -17.53 -3.92 -19.71
N GLN A 94 -17.50 -4.64 -20.83
CA GLN A 94 -16.30 -5.35 -21.28
C GLN A 94 -15.15 -4.38 -21.58
N CYS A 95 -15.43 -3.27 -22.26
CA CYS A 95 -14.43 -2.23 -22.54
C CYS A 95 -13.83 -1.68 -21.24
N ILE A 96 -14.65 -1.29 -20.26
CA ILE A 96 -14.18 -0.74 -18.98
C ILE A 96 -13.33 -1.78 -18.23
N ARG A 97 -13.82 -3.01 -18.07
CA ARG A 97 -13.10 -4.04 -17.31
C ARG A 97 -11.76 -4.40 -17.95
N THR A 98 -11.72 -4.59 -19.26
CA THR A 98 -10.51 -4.98 -20.00
C THR A 98 -9.47 -3.87 -20.01
N SER A 99 -9.87 -2.64 -20.38
CA SER A 99 -8.94 -1.50 -20.42
C SER A 99 -8.40 -1.14 -19.04
N LEU A 100 -9.23 -1.18 -18.00
CA LEU A 100 -8.76 -0.98 -16.63
C LEU A 100 -7.79 -2.09 -16.19
N ALA A 101 -8.09 -3.35 -16.53
CA ALA A 101 -7.19 -4.46 -16.22
C ALA A 101 -5.83 -4.27 -16.90
N ILE A 102 -5.78 -3.81 -18.14
CA ILE A 102 -4.52 -3.48 -18.84
C ILE A 102 -3.78 -2.35 -18.10
N LEU A 103 -4.43 -1.23 -17.83
CA LEU A 103 -3.81 -0.07 -17.16
C LEU A 103 -3.32 -0.38 -15.74
N THR A 104 -3.92 -1.38 -15.08
CA THR A 104 -3.55 -1.84 -13.73
C THR A 104 -2.80 -3.17 -13.72
N GLU A 105 -2.34 -3.62 -14.89
CA GLU A 105 -1.55 -4.84 -15.12
C GLU A 105 -2.20 -6.15 -14.65
N GLY A 106 -3.52 -6.13 -14.42
CA GLY A 106 -4.26 -7.25 -13.85
C GLY A 106 -3.87 -7.58 -12.41
N ILE A 107 -3.28 -6.63 -11.67
CA ILE A 107 -2.79 -6.85 -10.30
C ILE A 107 -3.84 -6.49 -9.25
N VAL A 108 -4.70 -5.52 -9.53
CA VAL A 108 -5.72 -5.03 -8.60
C VAL A 108 -7.07 -5.67 -8.85
N ALA A 109 -7.88 -5.81 -7.80
CA ALA A 109 -9.23 -6.36 -7.90
C ALA A 109 -10.28 -5.36 -8.44
N ALA A 110 -9.91 -4.11 -8.76
CA ALA A 110 -10.86 -3.09 -9.26
C ALA A 110 -11.72 -3.57 -10.44
N PRO A 111 -11.14 -4.17 -11.50
CA PRO A 111 -11.90 -4.65 -12.64
C PRO A 111 -12.92 -5.75 -12.32
N LEU A 112 -12.84 -6.39 -11.14
CA LEU A 112 -13.73 -7.47 -10.73
C LEU A 112 -14.64 -7.07 -9.56
N GLU A 113 -14.04 -6.73 -8.42
CA GLU A 113 -14.75 -6.44 -7.18
C GLU A 113 -15.07 -4.95 -7.01
N GLY A 114 -14.35 -4.06 -7.70
CA GLY A 114 -14.54 -2.62 -7.59
C GLY A 114 -15.71 -2.08 -8.43
N ILE A 115 -15.99 -2.72 -9.57
CA ILE A 115 -17.08 -2.39 -10.48
C ILE A 115 -18.14 -3.48 -10.38
N ALA A 116 -19.30 -3.14 -9.82
CA ALA A 116 -20.42 -4.06 -9.68
C ALA A 116 -21.08 -4.34 -11.03
N LYS A 117 -21.38 -3.29 -11.80
CA LYS A 117 -22.03 -3.35 -13.12
C LYS A 117 -21.88 -2.02 -13.87
N VAL A 118 -22.10 -2.05 -15.18
CA VAL A 118 -22.18 -0.85 -16.03
C VAL A 118 -23.55 -0.82 -16.70
N LYS A 119 -24.17 0.36 -16.75
CA LYS A 119 -25.52 0.56 -17.30
C LYS A 119 -25.55 1.71 -18.30
N ILE A 120 -26.48 1.65 -19.24
CA ILE A 120 -26.81 2.77 -20.13
C ILE A 120 -28.17 3.32 -19.69
N LYS A 121 -28.16 4.53 -19.13
CA LYS A 121 -29.33 5.21 -18.58
C LYS A 121 -29.71 6.41 -19.45
N SER A 122 -30.86 7.01 -19.16
CA SER A 122 -31.36 8.19 -19.88
C SER A 122 -31.30 9.44 -19.00
N ASN A 123 -30.88 10.55 -19.59
CA ASN A 123 -31.03 11.90 -19.05
C ASN A 123 -32.50 12.34 -19.12
N PHE A 124 -32.84 13.40 -18.38
CA PHE A 124 -34.18 13.98 -18.39
C PHE A 124 -34.60 14.55 -19.76
N ASP A 125 -33.63 14.84 -20.63
CA ASP A 125 -33.86 15.23 -22.03
C ASP A 125 -34.01 14.04 -23.00
N GLY A 126 -33.96 12.80 -22.48
CA GLY A 126 -34.06 11.56 -23.26
C GLY A 126 -32.75 11.05 -23.86
N THR A 127 -31.66 11.80 -23.76
CA THR A 127 -30.33 11.36 -24.24
C THR A 127 -29.78 10.23 -23.38
N LYS A 128 -28.97 9.34 -23.96
CA LYS A 128 -28.42 8.17 -23.23
C LYS A 128 -26.99 8.41 -22.79
N TYR A 129 -26.62 7.94 -21.59
CA TYR A 129 -25.27 8.08 -21.01
C TYR A 129 -24.84 6.80 -20.29
N ILE A 130 -23.55 6.70 -19.93
CA ILE A 130 -22.99 5.57 -19.16
C ILE A 130 -23.07 5.84 -17.65
N ALA A 131 -23.54 4.84 -16.91
CA ALA A 131 -23.52 4.81 -15.45
C ALA A 131 -22.67 3.64 -14.95
N VAL A 132 -21.70 3.93 -14.07
CA VAL A 132 -20.80 2.93 -13.49
C VAL A 132 -21.16 2.72 -12.02
N TYR A 133 -21.50 1.48 -11.66
CA TYR A 133 -21.82 1.11 -10.28
C TYR A 133 -20.56 0.64 -9.56
N PHE A 134 -20.03 1.50 -8.70
CA PHE A 134 -18.88 1.18 -7.85
C PHE A 134 -19.32 0.45 -6.57
N ALA A 135 -18.53 -0.52 -6.15
CA ALA A 135 -18.70 -1.24 -4.90
C ALA A 135 -17.62 -0.84 -3.88
N GLY A 136 -17.89 -1.04 -2.58
CA GLY A 136 -16.94 -0.72 -1.50
C GLY A 136 -15.51 -1.25 -1.65
N PRO A 137 -15.26 -2.45 -2.21
CA PRO A 137 -13.91 -2.96 -2.49
C PRO A 137 -13.05 -2.05 -3.38
N ILE A 138 -13.65 -1.10 -4.12
CA ILE A 138 -12.91 -0.12 -4.93
C ILE A 138 -11.85 0.65 -4.13
N ARG A 139 -12.08 0.85 -2.82
CA ARG A 139 -11.10 1.51 -1.93
C ARG A 139 -9.76 0.78 -1.90
N SER A 140 -9.79 -0.56 -1.99
CA SER A 140 -8.60 -1.41 -1.93
C SER A 140 -7.82 -1.38 -3.24
N ALA A 141 -8.47 -1.10 -4.38
CA ALA A 141 -7.80 -0.96 -5.66
C ALA A 141 -7.06 0.38 -5.83
N GLY A 142 -7.38 1.35 -4.98
CA GLY A 142 -6.73 2.67 -4.95
C GLY A 142 -7.41 3.71 -5.84
N GLY A 143 -7.33 4.97 -5.41
CA GLY A 143 -8.08 6.06 -6.06
C GLY A 143 -7.67 6.37 -7.50
N THR A 144 -6.44 6.02 -7.93
CA THR A 144 -6.06 6.17 -9.34
C THR A 144 -6.82 5.21 -10.25
N ALA A 145 -6.98 3.94 -9.85
CA ALA A 145 -7.72 2.97 -10.66
C ALA A 145 -9.18 3.38 -10.81
N ALA A 146 -9.83 3.80 -9.71
CA ALA A 146 -11.22 4.28 -9.75
C ALA A 146 -11.38 5.53 -10.61
N ALA A 147 -10.45 6.49 -10.54
CA ALA A 147 -10.51 7.68 -11.37
C ALA A 147 -10.32 7.38 -12.87
N LEU A 148 -9.46 6.42 -13.20
CA LEU A 148 -9.28 5.95 -14.57
C LEU A 148 -10.55 5.29 -15.12
N VAL A 149 -11.36 4.63 -14.29
CA VAL A 149 -12.67 4.09 -14.73
C VAL A 149 -13.60 5.19 -15.22
N VAL A 150 -13.65 6.32 -14.51
CA VAL A 150 -14.48 7.47 -14.90
C VAL A 150 -13.99 8.07 -16.22
N LEU A 151 -12.67 8.25 -16.34
CA LEU A 151 -12.04 8.79 -17.55
C LEU A 151 -12.22 7.85 -18.76
N LEU A 152 -12.01 6.55 -18.58
CA LEU A 152 -12.26 5.55 -19.62
C LEU A 152 -13.74 5.45 -19.97
N GLY A 153 -14.63 5.63 -19.00
CA GLY A 153 -16.07 5.75 -19.25
C GLY A 153 -16.39 6.89 -20.21
N ASP A 154 -15.71 8.04 -20.09
CA ASP A 154 -15.86 9.16 -21.03
C ASP A 154 -15.33 8.82 -22.43
N TYR A 155 -14.19 8.14 -22.51
CA TYR A 155 -13.68 7.66 -23.79
C TYR A 155 -14.67 6.71 -24.49
N ILE A 156 -15.17 5.72 -23.75
CA ILE A 156 -16.05 4.67 -24.26
C ILE A 156 -17.42 5.25 -24.64
N ARG A 157 -18.01 6.14 -23.84
CA ARG A 157 -19.32 6.74 -24.15
C ARG A 157 -19.26 7.54 -25.46
N ARG A 158 -18.16 8.26 -25.73
CA ARG A 158 -17.95 8.98 -27.00
C ARG A 158 -17.88 8.01 -28.19
N LYS A 159 -17.15 6.89 -28.04
CA LYS A 159 -17.05 5.84 -29.08
C LYS A 159 -18.37 5.12 -29.33
N LEU A 160 -19.20 4.95 -28.29
CA LEU A 160 -20.55 4.37 -28.39
C LEU A 160 -21.63 5.39 -28.80
N HIS A 161 -21.25 6.62 -29.15
CA HIS A 161 -22.15 7.72 -29.51
C HIS A 161 -23.21 8.03 -28.45
N LEU A 162 -22.83 7.95 -27.18
CA LEU A 162 -23.65 8.30 -26.03
C LEU A 162 -23.34 9.75 -25.58
N ASP A 163 -24.36 10.42 -25.07
CA ASP A 163 -24.24 11.78 -24.53
C ASP A 163 -23.57 11.77 -23.15
N ALA A 164 -23.17 12.95 -22.67
CA ALA A 164 -22.67 13.15 -21.33
C ALA A 164 -23.79 13.01 -20.29
N PHE A 165 -23.44 12.52 -19.11
CA PHE A 165 -24.30 12.57 -17.93
C PHE A 165 -24.56 14.04 -17.54
N LYS A 166 -25.84 14.37 -17.33
CA LYS A 166 -26.29 15.71 -16.93
C LYS A 166 -26.92 15.59 -15.53
N ALA A 167 -26.14 15.90 -14.50
CA ALA A 167 -26.59 15.84 -13.10
C ALA A 167 -27.64 16.93 -12.83
N SER A 168 -28.73 16.59 -12.15
CA SER A 168 -29.66 17.60 -11.64
C SER A 168 -29.14 18.22 -10.34
N GLN A 169 -29.66 19.39 -9.98
CA GLN A 169 -29.29 20.03 -8.71
C GLN A 169 -29.58 19.13 -7.50
N ASP A 170 -30.73 18.44 -7.50
CA ASP A 170 -31.11 17.52 -6.43
C ASP A 170 -30.16 16.31 -6.35
N GLU A 171 -29.66 15.81 -7.48
CA GLU A 171 -28.66 14.75 -7.49
C GLU A 171 -27.32 15.24 -6.93
N ILE A 172 -26.91 16.46 -7.26
CA ILE A 172 -25.66 17.06 -6.74
C ILE A 172 -25.74 17.21 -5.22
N GLU A 173 -26.82 17.78 -4.69
CA GLU A 173 -27.01 17.93 -3.24
C GLU A 173 -27.14 16.56 -2.55
N ARG A 174 -27.73 15.56 -3.22
CA ARG A 174 -27.71 14.16 -2.76
C ARG A 174 -26.29 13.60 -2.62
N TYR A 175 -25.37 13.87 -3.54
CA TYR A 175 -23.97 13.44 -3.41
C TYR A 175 -23.26 14.15 -2.25
N ILE A 176 -23.54 15.45 -2.03
CA ILE A 176 -22.96 16.21 -0.91
C ILE A 176 -23.44 15.64 0.43
N GLU A 177 -24.74 15.37 0.57
CA GLU A 177 -25.30 14.74 1.77
C GLU A 177 -24.68 13.35 2.03
N GLU A 178 -24.59 12.50 1.00
CA GLU A 178 -23.94 11.19 1.10
C GLU A 178 -22.45 11.30 1.47
N MET A 179 -21.73 12.30 0.96
CA MET A 179 -20.32 12.56 1.28
C MET A 179 -20.13 12.84 2.78
N GLU A 180 -20.99 13.69 3.35
CA GLU A 180 -20.96 14.03 4.78
C GLU A 180 -21.33 12.86 5.67
N LEU A 181 -22.39 12.11 5.31
CA LEU A 181 -22.78 10.88 6.02
C LEU A 181 -21.64 9.86 5.97
N TYR A 182 -21.13 9.56 4.78
CA TYR A 182 -20.07 8.58 4.60
C TYR A 182 -18.80 8.94 5.35
N ASN A 183 -18.37 10.21 5.33
CA ASN A 183 -17.17 10.67 6.03
C ASN A 183 -17.27 10.53 7.57
N ARG A 184 -18.50 10.60 8.13
CA ARG A 184 -18.75 10.33 9.55
C ARG A 184 -18.58 8.86 9.90
N ILE A 185 -19.03 7.96 9.04
CA ILE A 185 -18.88 6.49 9.21
C ILE A 185 -17.43 6.09 9.00
N THR A 186 -16.89 6.52 7.85
CA THR A 186 -15.61 6.10 7.31
C THR A 186 -14.88 7.33 6.79
N ARG A 187 -13.90 7.78 7.59
CA ARG A 187 -13.14 9.00 7.26
C ARG A 187 -12.47 8.89 5.89
N LEU A 188 -12.75 9.87 5.04
CA LEU A 188 -12.18 9.98 3.71
C LEU A 188 -10.73 10.47 3.78
N GLN A 189 -9.88 9.96 2.89
CA GLN A 189 -8.49 10.43 2.74
C GLN A 189 -8.41 11.87 2.24
N TYR A 190 -9.42 12.29 1.48
CA TYR A 190 -9.66 13.65 1.05
C TYR A 190 -11.16 13.89 1.17
N PHE A 191 -11.53 14.88 1.98
CA PHE A 191 -12.92 15.27 2.14
C PHE A 191 -13.09 16.58 1.35
N PRO A 192 -13.66 16.52 0.13
CA PRO A 192 -13.84 17.69 -0.71
C PRO A 192 -14.82 18.66 -0.08
N THR A 193 -14.68 19.95 -0.40
CA THR A 193 -15.71 20.92 -0.03
C THR A 193 -16.99 20.69 -0.85
N PRO A 194 -18.14 21.20 -0.39
CA PRO A 194 -19.35 21.17 -1.20
C PRO A 194 -19.14 21.79 -2.59
N ASP A 195 -18.42 22.91 -2.69
CA ASP A 195 -18.17 23.58 -3.96
C ASP A 195 -17.27 22.77 -4.91
N GLU A 196 -16.22 22.13 -4.39
CA GLU A 196 -15.42 21.17 -5.19
C GLU A 196 -16.27 20.00 -5.69
N THR A 197 -17.22 19.55 -4.87
CA THR A 197 -18.14 18.45 -5.22
C THR A 197 -19.12 18.87 -6.30
N ARG A 198 -19.68 20.08 -6.22
CA ARG A 198 -20.56 20.66 -7.26
C ARG A 198 -19.83 20.83 -8.57
N GLU A 199 -18.64 21.42 -8.52
CA GLU A 199 -17.78 21.65 -9.68
C GLU A 199 -17.48 20.32 -10.39
N ALA A 200 -17.11 19.29 -9.62
CA ALA A 200 -16.83 17.97 -10.16
C ALA A 200 -18.06 17.31 -10.82
N LEU A 201 -19.21 17.30 -10.14
CA LEU A 201 -20.41 16.64 -10.66
C LEU A 201 -21.02 17.36 -11.85
N THR A 202 -20.76 18.65 -12.01
CA THR A 202 -21.20 19.44 -13.18
C THR A 202 -20.43 19.05 -14.44
N HIS A 203 -19.14 18.70 -14.30
CA HIS A 203 -18.26 18.44 -15.44
C HIS A 203 -18.01 16.96 -15.73
N ILE A 204 -18.24 16.05 -14.77
CA ILE A 204 -18.02 14.62 -14.98
C ILE A 204 -19.10 14.05 -15.94
N PRO A 205 -18.72 13.53 -17.13
CA PRO A 205 -19.68 13.14 -18.17
C PRO A 205 -20.22 11.71 -18.02
N VAL A 206 -19.90 11.02 -16.92
CA VAL A 206 -20.29 9.63 -16.63
C VAL A 206 -20.89 9.58 -15.23
N GLU A 207 -22.02 8.91 -15.05
CA GLU A 207 -22.61 8.80 -13.71
C GLU A 207 -21.78 7.87 -12.81
N ILE A 208 -21.23 8.43 -11.73
CA ILE A 208 -20.53 7.69 -10.67
C ILE A 208 -21.56 7.23 -9.63
N THR A 209 -22.10 6.02 -9.76
CA THR A 209 -23.14 5.49 -8.87
C THR A 209 -22.71 4.16 -8.23
N GLY A 210 -23.61 3.44 -7.57
CA GLY A 210 -23.30 2.18 -6.89
C GLY A 210 -24.46 1.61 -6.08
N ASP A 211 -24.37 0.33 -5.74
CA ASP A 211 -25.29 -0.29 -4.79
C ASP A 211 -24.99 0.24 -3.36
N PRO A 212 -25.98 0.29 -2.44
CA PRO A 212 -25.78 0.86 -1.11
C PRO A 212 -24.81 0.00 -0.29
N THR A 213 -23.79 0.63 0.29
CA THR A 213 -22.78 -0.08 1.11
C THR A 213 -23.02 0.08 2.60
N GLU A 214 -23.66 1.18 3.00
CA GLU A 214 -23.93 1.48 4.41
C GLU A 214 -25.43 1.34 4.72
N LYS A 215 -25.74 1.22 6.02
CA LYS A 215 -27.14 1.10 6.48
C LYS A 215 -27.84 2.44 6.61
N GLU A 216 -27.07 3.52 6.66
CA GLU A 216 -27.57 4.88 6.86
C GLU A 216 -28.32 5.37 5.63
N GLU A 217 -29.45 6.04 5.88
CA GLU A 217 -30.32 6.61 4.86
C GLU A 217 -30.10 8.11 4.77
N VAL A 218 -30.24 8.66 3.57
CA VAL A 218 -30.30 10.10 3.36
C VAL A 218 -31.63 10.67 3.85
N SER A 219 -31.59 11.93 4.26
CA SER A 219 -32.69 12.65 4.88
C SER A 219 -33.43 13.54 3.89
N GLY A 220 -32.71 14.29 3.03
CA GLY A 220 -33.30 15.28 2.14
C GLY A 220 -33.71 14.70 0.78
N HIS A 221 -32.78 14.07 0.08
CA HIS A 221 -32.93 13.73 -1.34
C HIS A 221 -33.28 12.25 -1.57
N ARG A 222 -34.50 11.86 -1.16
CA ARG A 222 -35.01 10.47 -1.20
C ARG A 222 -35.83 10.17 -2.47
N ASN A 223 -35.93 8.89 -2.82
CA ASN A 223 -36.76 8.35 -3.92
C ASN A 223 -36.47 9.01 -5.28
N MET A 224 -35.19 9.25 -5.56
CA MET A 224 -34.73 9.88 -6.80
C MET A 224 -34.93 8.92 -7.98
N GLU A 225 -35.40 9.42 -9.12
CA GLU A 225 -35.73 8.59 -10.30
C GLU A 225 -34.55 7.75 -10.79
N ARG A 226 -33.34 8.33 -10.78
CA ARG A 226 -32.12 7.67 -11.27
C ARG A 226 -31.27 7.05 -10.17
N ILE A 227 -31.60 7.20 -8.88
CA ILE A 227 -30.83 6.60 -7.78
C ILE A 227 -31.75 5.62 -7.05
N GLU A 228 -31.52 4.31 -7.23
CA GLU A 228 -32.45 3.24 -6.84
C GLU A 228 -32.47 2.93 -5.34
N THR A 229 -31.80 3.75 -4.53
CA THR A 229 -31.63 3.54 -3.10
C THR A 229 -31.61 4.86 -2.35
N ASP A 230 -32.19 4.87 -1.15
CA ASP A 230 -32.08 5.97 -0.19
C ASP A 230 -30.88 5.83 0.75
N ARG A 231 -30.12 4.74 0.64
CA ARG A 231 -28.93 4.50 1.47
C ARG A 231 -27.64 5.01 0.83
N VAL A 232 -26.67 5.29 1.69
CA VAL A 232 -25.34 5.78 1.29
C VAL A 232 -24.60 4.76 0.40
N ARG A 233 -24.11 5.25 -0.75
CA ARG A 233 -23.39 4.49 -1.77
C ARG A 233 -21.89 4.74 -1.63
N GLY A 234 -21.26 4.13 -0.62
CA GLY A 234 -19.85 4.38 -0.28
C GLY A 234 -18.87 4.14 -1.44
N GLY A 235 -19.14 3.17 -2.32
CA GLY A 235 -18.33 2.95 -3.53
C GLY A 235 -18.29 4.16 -4.46
N ALA A 236 -19.45 4.79 -4.69
CA ALA A 236 -19.57 6.00 -5.50
C ALA A 236 -18.85 7.19 -4.85
N ILE A 237 -19.05 7.38 -3.55
CA ILE A 237 -18.40 8.45 -2.77
C ILE A 237 -16.88 8.34 -2.81
N LEU A 238 -16.32 7.12 -2.71
CA LEU A 238 -14.88 6.89 -2.83
C LEU A 238 -14.36 7.17 -4.25
N ALA A 239 -15.11 6.78 -5.28
CA ALA A 239 -14.78 7.03 -6.69
C ALA A 239 -14.85 8.52 -7.07
N LEU A 240 -15.65 9.32 -6.35
CA LEU A 240 -15.67 10.77 -6.51
C LEU A 240 -14.55 11.44 -5.71
N ALA A 241 -14.55 11.29 -4.38
CA ALA A 241 -13.69 12.07 -3.48
C ALA A 241 -12.24 11.60 -3.41
N GLU A 242 -11.99 10.32 -3.11
CA GLU A 242 -10.62 9.79 -2.96
C GLU A 242 -9.94 9.49 -4.30
N SER A 243 -10.68 9.67 -5.39
CA SER A 243 -10.27 9.25 -6.73
C SER A 243 -10.26 10.46 -7.67
N VAL A 244 -11.36 10.82 -8.33
CA VAL A 244 -11.36 11.93 -9.32
C VAL A 244 -10.88 13.24 -8.70
N ILE A 245 -11.46 13.66 -7.57
CA ILE A 245 -11.12 14.94 -6.94
C ILE A 245 -9.72 14.90 -6.32
N GLN A 246 -9.44 13.93 -5.42
CA GLN A 246 -8.12 13.84 -4.77
C GLN A 246 -6.97 13.64 -5.78
N LYS A 247 -7.20 12.94 -6.89
CA LYS A 247 -6.17 12.63 -7.89
C LYS A 247 -6.25 13.52 -9.11
N SER A 248 -6.93 14.67 -9.06
CA SER A 248 -7.20 15.55 -10.21
C SER A 248 -5.98 15.78 -11.11
N LYS A 249 -4.83 16.14 -10.53
CA LYS A 249 -3.56 16.33 -11.29
C LYS A 249 -3.13 15.10 -12.08
N LYS A 250 -3.29 13.90 -11.51
CA LYS A 250 -2.92 12.64 -12.17
C LYS A 250 -3.97 12.24 -13.21
N VAL A 251 -5.25 12.46 -12.93
CA VAL A 251 -6.34 12.23 -13.89
C VAL A 251 -6.18 13.12 -15.11
N TYR A 252 -5.90 14.42 -14.92
CA TYR A 252 -5.64 15.35 -16.01
C TYR A 252 -4.45 14.92 -16.88
N LYS A 253 -3.34 14.47 -16.27
CA LYS A 253 -2.21 13.89 -17.04
C LYS A 253 -2.64 12.72 -17.93
N TYR A 254 -3.53 11.86 -17.45
CA TYR A 254 -4.07 10.77 -18.26
C TYR A 254 -5.06 11.25 -19.32
N ALA A 255 -5.91 12.23 -19.01
CA ALA A 255 -6.83 12.81 -19.99
C ALA A 255 -6.07 13.39 -21.19
N VAL A 256 -4.99 14.14 -20.93
CA VAL A 256 -4.08 14.64 -21.98
C VAL A 256 -3.41 13.50 -22.73
N LYS A 257 -2.89 12.48 -22.01
CA LYS A 257 -2.23 11.32 -22.63
C LYS A 257 -3.17 10.51 -23.53
N PHE A 258 -4.44 10.37 -23.14
CA PHE A 258 -5.47 9.67 -23.90
C PHE A 258 -6.16 10.55 -24.96
N ASN A 259 -5.80 11.83 -25.03
CA ASN A 259 -6.42 12.82 -25.89
C ASN A 259 -7.95 12.91 -25.70
N ILE A 260 -8.39 12.92 -24.43
CA ILE A 260 -9.80 13.08 -24.05
C ILE A 260 -10.02 14.56 -23.70
N PRO A 261 -10.81 15.32 -24.49
CA PRO A 261 -11.03 16.74 -24.26
C PRO A 261 -12.01 16.97 -23.09
N ASP A 262 -12.13 18.24 -22.66
CA ASP A 262 -13.10 18.72 -21.66
C ASP A 262 -12.80 18.31 -20.21
N TRP A 263 -11.52 18.06 -19.89
CA TRP A 263 -11.03 17.71 -18.55
C TRP A 263 -10.11 18.77 -17.94
N GLU A 264 -9.99 19.94 -18.57
CA GLU A 264 -9.16 21.06 -18.12
C GLU A 264 -9.56 21.59 -16.74
N TRP A 265 -10.85 21.58 -16.41
CA TRP A 265 -11.40 22.01 -15.11
C TRP A 265 -10.75 21.31 -13.89
N LEU A 266 -10.15 20.12 -14.07
CA LEU A 266 -9.38 19.46 -13.02
C LEU A 266 -8.16 20.25 -12.55
N THR A 267 -7.63 21.18 -13.36
CA THR A 267 -6.50 22.04 -12.95
C THR A 267 -6.92 23.11 -11.96
N ASP A 268 -8.20 23.49 -11.98
CA ASP A 268 -8.76 24.54 -11.13
C ASP A 268 -9.15 23.99 -9.76
N LEU A 269 -9.34 22.67 -9.63
CA LEU A 269 -9.46 22.00 -8.34
C LEU A 269 -8.17 22.16 -7.51
N HIS A 270 -8.31 22.31 -6.19
CA HIS A 270 -7.21 22.53 -5.23
C HIS A 270 -6.49 23.89 -5.31
N THR A 271 -6.91 24.82 -6.18
CA THR A 271 -6.30 26.17 -6.30
C THR A 271 -6.35 26.98 -5.00
N VAL A 272 -7.27 26.68 -4.08
CA VAL A 272 -7.32 27.29 -2.74
C VAL A 272 -6.15 26.84 -1.82
N SER A 273 -5.31 25.89 -2.26
CA SER A 273 -4.19 25.34 -1.46
C SER A 273 -2.83 25.28 -2.16
N ALA A 274 -2.73 25.77 -3.39
CA ALA A 274 -1.49 25.83 -4.14
C ALA A 274 -0.75 27.16 -3.87
N GLN A 275 -0.16 27.31 -2.67
CA GLN A 275 0.94 28.25 -2.51
C GLN A 275 2.13 27.75 -3.35
N ASP A 276 2.77 28.69 -4.05
CA ASP A 276 3.81 28.50 -5.06
C ASP A 276 4.79 27.35 -4.79
N THR A 277 4.90 26.44 -5.77
CA THR A 277 5.81 25.28 -5.76
C THR A 277 7.29 25.61 -5.86
N THR A 278 7.68 26.89 -5.88
CA THR A 278 9.08 27.34 -5.88
C THR A 278 9.67 27.52 -4.49
N VAL A 279 8.84 27.67 -3.45
CA VAL A 279 9.29 27.81 -2.05
C VAL A 279 9.01 26.53 -1.27
N ILE A 280 10.07 25.88 -0.80
CA ILE A 280 9.98 24.66 0.02
C ILE A 280 9.46 25.05 1.42
N SER A 281 8.17 24.88 1.66
CA SER A 281 7.53 25.18 2.94
C SER A 281 7.36 23.92 3.80
N ALA A 282 7.34 24.11 5.13
CA ALA A 282 7.08 23.07 6.12
C ALA A 282 5.68 22.45 5.93
N ASN A 283 5.58 21.12 6.02
CA ASN A 283 4.31 20.40 5.87
C ASN A 283 3.91 19.62 7.13
N GLU A 284 2.85 20.07 7.81
CA GLU A 284 2.37 19.46 9.05
C GLU A 284 1.37 18.31 8.83
N LYS A 285 1.00 17.97 7.60
CA LYS A 285 -0.05 16.96 7.33
C LYS A 285 0.26 15.61 7.96
N TYR A 286 1.53 15.22 8.05
CA TYR A 286 1.90 13.95 8.66
C TYR A 286 1.59 13.92 10.16
N LEU A 287 1.55 15.07 10.86
CA LEU A 287 1.23 15.18 12.29
C LEU A 287 -0.27 15.08 12.59
N LYS A 288 -1.14 15.07 11.58
CA LYS A 288 -2.59 14.86 11.80
C LYS A 288 -2.87 13.46 12.33
N ASP A 289 -3.83 13.35 13.25
CA ASP A 289 -4.27 12.08 13.84
C ASP A 289 -3.11 11.28 14.49
N VAL A 290 -2.28 11.95 15.29
CA VAL A 290 -1.32 11.26 16.17
C VAL A 290 -2.10 10.49 17.23
N ILE A 291 -1.93 9.17 17.23
CA ILE A 291 -2.58 8.26 18.17
C ILE A 291 -1.62 8.04 19.34
N ALA A 292 -2.14 7.87 20.55
CA ALA A 292 -1.34 7.46 21.70
C ALA A 292 -0.48 6.23 21.39
N GLY A 293 0.79 6.25 21.81
CA GLY A 293 1.77 5.20 21.53
C GLY A 293 2.44 5.28 20.16
N ARG A 294 2.21 6.35 19.37
CA ARG A 294 2.94 6.62 18.11
C ARG A 294 3.76 7.89 18.26
N PRO A 295 5.05 7.79 18.62
CA PRO A 295 5.89 8.96 18.85
C PRO A 295 6.10 9.79 17.58
N VAL A 296 6.29 11.09 17.78
CA VAL A 296 6.82 12.01 16.76
C VAL A 296 8.32 12.08 16.97
N PHE A 297 9.10 11.75 15.95
CA PHE A 297 10.56 11.71 16.02
C PHE A 297 11.19 13.04 15.63
N SER A 298 10.59 13.75 14.67
CA SER A 298 11.03 15.08 14.27
C SER A 298 9.85 15.91 13.77
N TYR A 299 9.89 17.21 14.04
CA TYR A 299 8.96 18.20 13.48
C TYR A 299 9.41 18.62 12.06
N PRO A 300 8.51 19.21 11.25
CA PRO A 300 8.81 19.53 9.86
C PRO A 300 10.01 20.49 9.76
N MET A 301 11.01 20.14 8.95
CA MET A 301 12.23 20.94 8.71
C MET A 301 12.95 21.44 9.98
N ARG A 302 12.77 20.77 11.13
CA ARG A 302 13.35 21.20 12.41
C ARG A 302 14.83 20.76 12.50
N ARG A 303 15.69 21.65 13.00
CA ARG A 303 17.08 21.33 13.37
C ARG A 303 17.10 20.10 14.29
N GLY A 304 18.04 19.19 14.05
CA GLY A 304 18.15 17.93 14.79
C GLY A 304 17.28 16.80 14.24
N GLY A 305 16.33 17.09 13.34
CA GLY A 305 15.56 16.06 12.65
C GLY A 305 16.42 15.20 11.71
N PHE A 306 15.80 14.24 11.03
CA PHE A 306 16.48 13.37 10.09
C PHE A 306 17.09 14.17 8.93
N ARG A 307 18.40 14.12 8.78
CA ARG A 307 19.12 14.76 7.66
C ARG A 307 18.81 13.99 6.37
N ILE A 308 18.48 14.72 5.31
CA ILE A 308 18.25 14.08 4.00
C ILE A 308 19.60 13.70 3.37
N ARG A 309 19.76 12.40 3.09
CA ARG A 309 20.83 11.83 2.26
C ARG A 309 20.19 11.15 1.05
N LEU A 310 20.50 11.62 -0.14
CA LEU A 310 19.97 11.00 -1.36
C LEU A 310 20.75 9.74 -1.68
N GLY A 311 20.06 8.62 -1.83
CA GLY A 311 20.70 7.36 -2.19
C GLY A 311 19.78 6.15 -2.09
N ARG A 312 20.29 4.99 -2.51
CA ARG A 312 19.57 3.72 -2.45
C ARG A 312 20.54 2.61 -2.02
N SER A 313 20.22 1.98 -0.91
CA SER A 313 20.91 0.78 -0.42
C SER A 313 20.25 -0.48 -1.00
N ARG A 314 20.88 -1.64 -0.77
CA ARG A 314 20.42 -2.95 -1.23
C ARG A 314 19.00 -3.28 -0.74
N ASN A 315 18.59 -2.71 0.39
CA ASN A 315 17.31 -2.94 1.07
C ASN A 315 16.39 -1.70 1.12
N THR A 316 16.64 -0.66 0.30
CA THR A 316 15.83 0.57 0.26
C THR A 316 15.35 0.94 -1.16
N GLY A 317 14.56 2.01 -1.26
CA GLY A 317 13.79 2.38 -2.45
C GLY A 317 12.38 1.76 -2.40
N LEU A 318 11.56 1.95 -3.44
CA LEU A 318 10.18 1.44 -3.48
C LEU A 318 9.36 1.82 -2.23
N GLY A 319 9.57 3.02 -1.68
CA GLY A 319 8.91 3.46 -0.44
C GLY A 319 9.52 2.91 0.86
N ALA A 320 10.76 2.42 0.85
CA ALA A 320 11.55 2.12 2.05
C ALA A 320 12.75 3.07 2.17
N TRP A 321 12.97 3.61 3.37
CA TRP A 321 14.09 4.49 3.69
C TRP A 321 15.13 3.78 4.53
N GLY A 322 16.39 4.13 4.31
CA GLY A 322 17.48 3.69 5.18
C GLY A 322 17.56 4.56 6.42
N ILE A 323 17.58 3.91 7.59
CA ILE A 323 17.78 4.55 8.89
C ILE A 323 18.93 3.82 9.58
N HIS A 324 19.79 4.59 10.25
CA HIS A 324 20.92 4.00 10.97
C HIS A 324 20.44 3.15 12.17
N PRO A 325 20.98 1.93 12.38
CA PRO A 325 20.59 1.08 13.51
C PRO A 325 20.78 1.73 14.89
N ALA A 326 21.80 2.59 15.07
CA ALA A 326 21.95 3.36 16.30
C ALA A 326 20.74 4.29 16.54
N THR A 327 20.24 4.94 15.49
CA THR A 327 19.04 5.79 15.57
C THR A 327 17.81 4.96 15.97
N MET A 328 17.68 3.75 15.43
CA MET A 328 16.62 2.82 15.82
C MET A 328 16.67 2.46 17.31
N SER A 329 17.88 2.22 17.84
CA SER A 329 18.12 1.90 19.27
C SER A 329 17.76 3.07 20.19
N VAL A 330 18.30 4.28 19.93
CA VAL A 330 18.03 5.45 20.79
C VAL A 330 16.57 5.88 20.76
N CYS A 331 15.83 5.53 19.69
CA CYS A 331 14.38 5.66 19.63
C CYS A 331 13.63 4.59 20.43
N SER A 332 14.26 3.92 21.39
CA SER A 332 13.69 2.85 22.23
C SER A 332 13.05 1.72 21.42
N GLY A 333 13.57 1.43 20.23
CA GLY A 333 13.03 0.40 19.34
C GLY A 333 11.66 0.73 18.72
N PHE A 334 11.14 1.94 18.87
CA PHE A 334 9.92 2.36 18.16
C PHE A 334 10.11 2.44 16.64
N ILE A 335 11.35 2.64 16.19
CA ILE A 335 11.74 2.46 14.79
C ILE A 335 12.42 1.10 14.72
N ALA A 336 11.72 0.11 14.16
CA ALA A 336 12.26 -1.21 13.88
C ALA A 336 12.27 -1.48 12.36
N THR A 337 12.91 -2.57 11.96
CA THR A 337 12.89 -3.02 10.56
C THR A 337 11.46 -3.30 10.12
N GLY A 338 10.98 -2.56 9.12
CA GLY A 338 9.61 -2.65 8.62
C GLY A 338 8.59 -1.79 9.38
N THR A 339 9.01 -1.02 10.39
CA THR A 339 8.13 0.00 10.97
C THR A 339 7.78 1.01 9.88
N GLN A 340 6.48 1.20 9.65
CA GLN A 340 5.99 2.25 8.78
C GLN A 340 6.17 3.59 9.49
N LEU A 341 6.92 4.50 8.89
CA LEU A 341 7.09 5.88 9.29
C LEU A 341 6.16 6.77 8.45
N LYS A 342 5.52 7.75 9.09
CA LYS A 342 4.78 8.81 8.40
C LYS A 342 5.70 9.99 8.23
N THR A 343 5.81 10.45 7.00
CA THR A 343 6.85 11.37 6.57
C THR A 343 6.24 12.66 6.07
N GLU A 344 6.94 13.76 6.28
CA GLU A 344 6.61 15.06 5.74
C GLU A 344 6.64 15.08 4.20
N ARG A 345 7.64 14.40 3.61
CA ARG A 345 8.00 14.38 2.18
C ARG A 345 9.03 13.25 1.93
N PRO A 346 9.27 12.81 0.68
CA PRO A 346 8.44 13.01 -0.51
C PRO A 346 7.14 12.20 -0.50
N GLY A 347 6.99 11.21 0.38
CA GLY A 347 5.79 10.37 0.47
C GLY A 347 4.94 10.66 1.70
N LYS A 348 3.73 10.09 1.75
CA LYS A 348 2.89 10.07 2.97
C LYS A 348 3.41 9.09 4.03
N ALA A 349 4.15 8.08 3.60
CA ALA A 349 4.69 7.05 4.45
C ALA A 349 5.88 6.37 3.77
N THR A 350 6.75 5.79 4.58
CA THR A 350 7.87 4.95 4.18
C THR A 350 8.01 3.78 5.16
N ALA A 351 8.67 2.70 4.78
CA ALA A 351 9.10 1.66 5.72
C ALA A 351 10.55 1.88 6.12
N ALA A 352 10.88 1.70 7.40
CA ALA A 352 12.25 1.81 7.89
C ALA A 352 13.04 0.52 7.58
N ALA A 353 14.22 0.67 6.98
CA ALA A 353 15.18 -0.41 6.76
C ALA A 353 16.55 -0.03 7.34
N PRO A 354 17.29 -0.98 7.93
CA PRO A 354 18.58 -0.68 8.54
C PRO A 354 19.65 -0.43 7.47
N VAL A 355 20.39 0.67 7.60
CA VAL A 355 21.58 0.96 6.79
C VAL A 355 22.65 1.49 7.74
N ASP A 356 23.72 0.73 7.92
CA ASP A 356 24.81 1.00 8.88
C ASP A 356 25.96 1.83 8.29
N SER A 357 25.95 2.10 7.00
CA SER A 357 26.97 2.93 6.32
C SER A 357 26.67 4.44 6.35
N ILE A 358 25.49 4.86 6.80
CA ILE A 358 25.08 6.28 6.87
C ILE A 358 25.32 6.84 8.28
N GLU A 359 25.27 8.16 8.45
CA GLU A 359 25.54 8.76 9.77
C GLU A 359 24.41 8.45 10.77
N GLY A 360 24.80 7.95 11.96
CA GLY A 360 23.90 7.74 13.10
C GLY A 360 23.57 9.03 13.87
N PRO A 361 22.93 8.90 15.05
CA PRO A 361 22.50 10.04 15.83
C PRO A 361 23.67 10.64 16.63
N THR A 362 23.55 11.92 16.96
CA THR A 362 24.41 12.61 17.94
C THR A 362 23.59 12.88 19.18
N VAL A 363 24.12 12.48 20.34
CA VAL A 363 23.40 12.51 21.62
C VAL A 363 24.19 13.27 22.68
N LEU A 364 23.46 13.92 23.58
CA LEU A 364 23.95 14.45 24.84
C LEU A 364 23.68 13.41 25.93
N LEU A 365 24.72 13.01 26.65
CA LEU A 365 24.62 12.12 27.80
C LEU A 365 24.35 12.91 29.07
N LYS A 366 23.79 12.26 30.09
CA LYS A 366 23.48 12.84 31.41
C LYS A 366 24.70 13.44 32.13
N ASN A 367 25.90 12.97 31.79
CA ASN A 367 27.16 13.51 32.32
C ASN A 367 27.63 14.78 31.60
N GLY A 368 26.91 15.25 30.58
CA GLY A 368 27.20 16.42 29.78
C GLY A 368 28.02 16.16 28.51
N ASP A 369 28.48 14.93 28.28
CA ASP A 369 29.28 14.57 27.11
C ASP A 369 28.39 14.50 25.86
N VAL A 370 28.92 14.98 24.73
CA VAL A 370 28.29 14.86 23.42
C VAL A 370 29.01 13.79 22.61
N VAL A 371 28.26 12.81 22.12
CA VAL A 371 28.80 11.64 21.42
C VAL A 371 28.02 11.41 20.13
N ARG A 372 28.75 11.14 19.04
CA ARG A 372 28.17 10.62 17.79
C ARG A 372 28.17 9.10 17.85
N LEU A 373 27.00 8.47 17.70
CA LEU A 373 26.86 7.02 17.78
C LEU A 373 27.00 6.42 16.38
N GLU A 374 28.05 5.63 16.17
CA GLU A 374 28.40 5.09 14.85
C GLU A 374 28.01 3.63 14.68
N THR A 375 27.67 2.93 15.76
CA THR A 375 27.26 1.52 15.69
C THR A 375 26.06 1.23 16.57
N TYR A 376 25.35 0.16 16.25
CA TYR A 376 24.25 -0.35 17.09
C TYR A 376 24.73 -0.68 18.52
N ALA A 377 25.91 -1.30 18.65
CA ALA A 377 26.46 -1.68 19.94
C ALA A 377 26.74 -0.46 20.83
N GLN A 378 27.38 0.58 20.29
CA GLN A 378 27.61 1.84 21.01
C GLN A 378 26.30 2.47 21.48
N ALA A 379 25.25 2.44 20.67
CA ALA A 379 23.95 2.98 21.04
C ALA A 379 23.32 2.19 22.19
N GLU A 380 23.38 0.85 22.16
CA GLU A 380 22.87 0.00 23.24
C GLU A 380 23.62 0.22 24.56
N ASP A 381 24.94 0.45 24.50
CA ASP A 381 25.78 0.67 25.68
C ASP A 381 25.43 1.97 26.42
N VAL A 382 25.00 3.01 25.69
CA VAL A 382 24.75 4.34 26.28
C VAL A 382 23.28 4.74 26.32
N LYS A 383 22.36 3.93 25.79
CA LYS A 383 20.93 4.31 25.64
C LYS A 383 20.27 4.81 26.93
N ASP A 384 20.63 4.22 28.06
CA ASP A 384 20.07 4.55 29.37
C ASP A 384 20.71 5.81 29.98
N GLU A 385 21.84 6.26 29.43
CA GLU A 385 22.59 7.46 29.83
C GLU A 385 22.30 8.67 28.92
N ILE A 386 21.48 8.51 27.88
CA ILE A 386 21.09 9.62 27.00
C ILE A 386 20.16 10.58 27.77
N ASP A 387 20.50 11.87 27.74
CA ASP A 387 19.68 12.97 28.25
C ASP A 387 18.88 13.62 27.10
N GLU A 388 19.55 13.89 25.97
CA GLU A 388 18.93 14.49 24.79
C GLU A 388 19.49 13.90 23.48
N ILE A 389 18.63 13.71 22.48
CA ILE A 389 19.05 13.40 21.11
C ILE A 389 19.15 14.72 20.35
N LEU A 390 20.38 15.20 20.13
CA LEU A 390 20.64 16.46 19.42
C LEU A 390 20.35 16.34 17.92
N TYR A 391 20.75 15.21 17.34
CA TYR A 391 20.56 14.91 15.92
C TYR A 391 20.12 13.46 15.73
N MET A 392 19.08 13.25 14.92
CA MET A 392 18.57 11.90 14.61
C MET A 392 19.49 11.11 13.66
N GLY A 393 20.42 11.78 12.97
CA GLY A 393 21.24 11.20 11.93
C GLY A 393 20.57 11.21 10.55
N ASP A 394 21.03 10.33 9.67
CA ASP A 394 20.61 10.29 8.27
C ASP A 394 19.27 9.55 8.07
N ALA A 395 18.48 10.07 7.12
CA ALA A 395 17.49 9.32 6.39
C ALA A 395 17.94 9.17 4.93
N LEU A 396 18.24 7.94 4.53
CA LEU A 396 18.62 7.59 3.16
C LEU A 396 17.36 7.45 2.30
N ILE A 397 17.14 8.42 1.40
CA ILE A 397 15.94 8.53 0.58
C ILE A 397 16.28 8.36 -0.90
N SER A 398 15.56 7.48 -1.60
CA SER A 398 15.80 7.26 -3.01
C SER A 398 15.28 8.42 -3.86
N TYR A 399 16.03 8.79 -4.90
CA TYR A 399 15.54 9.67 -5.97
C TYR A 399 14.18 9.19 -6.53
N GLY A 400 14.01 7.87 -6.69
CA GLY A 400 12.77 7.28 -7.19
C GLY A 400 11.54 7.61 -6.34
N ASP A 401 11.71 7.78 -5.02
CA ASP A 401 10.63 8.14 -4.12
C ASP A 401 10.17 9.60 -4.34
N PHE A 402 11.08 10.52 -4.66
CA PHE A 402 10.72 11.89 -5.06
C PHE A 402 9.98 11.92 -6.40
N LEU A 403 10.52 11.20 -7.38
CA LEU A 403 9.94 11.12 -8.73
C LEU A 403 8.52 10.54 -8.70
N GLN A 404 8.32 9.41 -8.01
CA GLN A 404 7.03 8.73 -7.93
C GLN A 404 5.95 9.61 -7.27
N ASN A 405 6.32 10.36 -6.24
CA ASN A 405 5.38 11.22 -5.52
C ASN A 405 5.24 12.62 -6.15
N SER A 406 5.92 12.90 -7.27
CA SER A 406 5.92 14.21 -7.95
C SER A 406 6.31 15.36 -7.00
N HIS A 407 7.27 15.11 -6.11
CA HIS A 407 7.81 16.12 -5.21
C HIS A 407 9.11 16.72 -5.77
N VAL A 408 9.34 18.00 -5.47
CA VAL A 408 10.63 18.65 -5.73
C VAL A 408 11.71 17.93 -4.91
N ILE A 409 12.83 17.61 -5.57
CA ILE A 409 13.98 16.98 -4.93
C ILE A 409 14.59 17.98 -3.97
N LEU A 410 14.79 17.56 -2.72
CA LEU A 410 15.51 18.37 -1.75
C LEU A 410 17.01 18.14 -1.87
N PRO A 411 17.83 19.22 -1.85
CA PRO A 411 19.27 19.09 -1.77
C PRO A 411 19.69 18.20 -0.60
N SER A 412 20.55 17.22 -0.90
CA SER A 412 21.24 16.42 0.12
C SER A 412 22.18 17.30 0.95
N GLY A 413 22.47 16.88 2.17
CA GLY A 413 23.68 17.36 2.85
C GLY A 413 24.95 16.93 2.10
N TYR A 414 26.09 17.56 2.42
CA TYR A 414 27.39 17.10 1.93
C TYR A 414 27.73 15.74 2.55
N VAL A 415 28.03 14.74 1.72
CA VAL A 415 28.17 13.32 2.07
C VAL A 415 29.31 12.67 1.29
N GLU A 416 29.75 11.50 1.76
CA GLU A 416 30.93 10.78 1.24
C GLU A 416 30.84 10.53 -0.28
N GLU A 417 29.65 10.21 -0.78
CA GLU A 417 29.41 9.93 -2.20
C GLU A 417 29.57 11.16 -3.09
N TRP A 418 29.33 12.36 -2.54
CA TRP A 418 29.59 13.62 -3.25
C TRP A 418 31.06 14.01 -3.11
N TRP A 419 31.62 13.91 -1.91
CA TRP A 419 33.01 14.28 -1.64
C TRP A 419 34.00 13.54 -2.56
N VAL A 420 33.85 12.23 -2.74
CA VAL A 420 34.73 11.43 -3.61
C VAL A 420 34.67 11.87 -5.10
N GLN A 421 33.61 12.55 -5.53
CA GLN A 421 33.50 13.11 -6.89
C GLN A 421 34.21 14.46 -7.03
N GLU A 422 34.46 15.16 -5.92
CA GLU A 422 35.14 16.47 -5.91
C GLU A 422 36.64 16.34 -5.60
N VAL A 423 37.07 15.21 -5.04
CA VAL A 423 38.48 14.94 -4.72
C VAL A 423 39.19 14.37 -5.95
N PRO A 424 40.38 14.88 -6.32
CA PRO A 424 41.11 14.42 -7.50
C PRO A 424 41.91 13.12 -7.28
N LEU A 425 41.53 12.30 -6.29
CA LEU A 425 42.22 11.08 -5.89
C LEU A 425 41.24 9.91 -5.84
N GLU A 426 41.72 8.71 -6.19
CA GLU A 426 40.97 7.47 -5.99
C GLU A 426 41.18 6.97 -4.57
N VAL A 427 40.21 7.23 -3.70
CA VAL A 427 40.23 6.85 -2.29
C VAL A 427 38.87 6.28 -1.90
N ASP A 428 38.85 5.33 -0.96
CA ASP A 428 37.60 4.89 -0.33
C ASP A 428 37.16 5.96 0.67
N PRO A 429 36.04 6.67 0.42
CA PRO A 429 35.62 7.76 1.28
C PRO A 429 35.15 7.29 2.67
N TYR A 430 34.92 5.99 2.89
CA TYR A 430 34.55 5.48 4.21
C TYR A 430 35.75 5.06 5.07
N ALA A 431 36.96 5.09 4.50
CA ALA A 431 38.19 4.67 5.17
C ALA A 431 39.17 5.82 5.47
N VAL A 432 38.79 7.07 5.23
CA VAL A 432 39.66 8.25 5.38
C VAL A 432 39.74 8.71 6.84
N SER A 433 40.94 8.74 7.40
CA SER A 433 41.19 9.32 8.73
C SER A 433 41.09 10.85 8.73
N GLU A 434 40.95 11.46 9.91
CA GLU A 434 40.83 12.92 10.02
C GLU A 434 42.11 13.65 9.55
N GLU A 435 43.27 13.09 9.85
CA GLU A 435 44.56 13.64 9.44
C GLU A 435 44.74 13.59 7.91
N GLU A 436 44.37 12.45 7.30
CA GLU A 436 44.38 12.30 5.84
C GLU A 436 43.38 13.26 5.18
N ALA A 437 42.17 13.39 5.73
CA ALA A 437 41.16 14.32 5.22
C ALA A 437 41.69 15.76 5.18
N LEU A 438 42.38 16.20 6.24
CA LEU A 438 43.00 17.52 6.29
C LEU A 438 44.15 17.67 5.30
N ALA A 439 44.99 16.64 5.15
CA ALA A 439 46.08 16.66 4.18
C ALA A 439 45.54 16.81 2.75
N ILE A 440 44.54 16.00 2.39
CA ILE A 440 43.88 16.02 1.08
C ILE A 440 43.26 17.38 0.78
N SER A 441 42.50 17.95 1.72
CA SER A 441 41.87 19.27 1.53
C SER A 441 42.90 20.40 1.40
N ARG A 442 44.00 20.35 2.15
CA ARG A 442 45.06 21.37 2.09
C ARG A 442 45.86 21.30 0.81
N GLU A 443 46.24 20.10 0.37
CA GLU A 443 47.07 19.86 -0.81
C GLU A 443 46.28 20.12 -2.10
N HIS A 444 45.05 19.60 -2.20
CA HIS A 444 44.27 19.66 -3.43
C HIS A 444 43.24 20.80 -3.47
N LYS A 445 43.10 21.58 -2.38
CA LYS A 445 42.09 22.65 -2.26
C LYS A 445 40.66 22.17 -2.51
N CYS A 446 40.39 20.89 -2.27
CA CYS A 446 39.06 20.31 -2.30
C CYS A 446 38.37 20.47 -0.94
N PRO A 447 37.04 20.30 -0.86
CA PRO A 447 36.34 20.52 0.40
C PRO A 447 36.72 19.49 1.48
N LEU A 448 36.52 19.88 2.74
CA LEU A 448 36.73 18.99 3.89
C LEU A 448 35.83 17.76 3.82
N HIS A 449 36.37 16.61 4.23
CA HIS A 449 35.63 15.36 4.28
C HIS A 449 34.35 15.47 5.13
N PRO A 450 33.18 14.98 4.65
CA PRO A 450 31.88 15.11 5.30
C PRO A 450 31.82 14.61 6.75
N ARG A 451 32.47 13.47 7.03
CA ARG A 451 32.58 12.88 8.38
C ARG A 451 33.19 13.83 9.42
N TYR A 452 34.10 14.70 9.01
CA TYR A 452 34.81 15.67 9.88
C TYR A 452 34.31 17.11 9.68
N THR A 453 33.24 17.27 8.90
CA THR A 453 32.51 18.53 8.75
C THR A 453 31.37 18.59 9.77
N TYR A 454 31.14 19.76 10.35
CA TYR A 454 30.13 20.01 11.39
C TYR A 454 28.96 20.86 10.87
N PHE A 455 27.92 21.07 11.67
CA PHE A 455 26.73 21.82 11.28
C PHE A 455 26.93 23.35 11.31
N TRP A 456 28.03 23.83 10.70
CA TRP A 456 28.40 25.25 10.63
C TRP A 456 27.27 26.14 10.10
N ASN A 457 26.47 25.62 9.18
CA ASN A 457 25.35 26.32 8.57
C ASN A 457 24.14 26.55 9.49
N TYR A 458 24.19 26.08 10.74
CA TYR A 458 23.20 26.38 11.78
C TYR A 458 23.65 27.45 12.77
N LEU A 459 24.87 27.96 12.65
CA LEU A 459 25.32 29.07 13.48
C LEU A 459 24.90 30.40 12.88
N GLU A 460 24.58 31.32 13.76
CA GLU A 460 24.51 32.74 13.45
C GLU A 460 25.90 33.39 13.52
N LYS A 461 26.06 34.58 12.92
CA LYS A 461 27.36 35.27 12.86
C LYS A 461 27.94 35.57 14.26
N GLU A 462 27.09 35.94 15.21
CA GLU A 462 27.46 36.24 16.60
C GLU A 462 27.94 34.99 17.36
N GLU A 463 27.41 33.83 17.01
CA GLU A 463 27.82 32.55 17.59
C GLU A 463 29.19 32.13 17.05
N LEU A 464 29.40 32.27 15.73
CA LEU A 464 30.71 32.04 15.11
C LEU A 464 31.79 32.94 15.72
N MET A 465 31.50 34.23 15.88
CA MET A 465 32.45 35.19 16.47
C MET A 465 32.82 34.83 17.91
N ALA A 466 31.84 34.37 18.70
CA ALA A 466 32.08 33.91 20.06
C ALA A 466 32.93 32.64 20.10
N LEU A 467 32.79 31.77 19.10
CA LEU A 467 33.59 30.54 18.97
C LEU A 467 35.03 30.82 18.52
N VAL A 468 35.24 31.81 17.66
CA VAL A 468 36.58 32.22 17.18
C VAL A 468 37.39 32.87 18.30
N THR A 469 36.76 33.72 19.11
CA THR A 469 37.41 34.45 20.23
C THR A 469 37.55 33.61 21.51
N TRP A 470 37.02 32.39 21.51
CA TRP A 470 37.13 31.46 22.63
C TRP A 470 38.53 30.86 22.72
N ASP A 471 39.02 30.65 23.94
CA ASP A 471 40.33 30.07 24.23
C ASP A 471 40.46 28.57 23.92
N LYS A 472 39.43 28.00 23.27
CA LYS A 472 39.36 26.61 22.81
C LYS A 472 39.35 25.56 23.92
N LYS A 473 39.20 25.97 25.18
CA LYS A 473 39.26 25.07 26.35
C LYS A 473 38.24 25.38 27.43
N THR A 474 38.03 26.65 27.77
CA THR A 474 37.24 27.03 28.95
C THR A 474 35.77 26.73 28.78
N TYR A 475 35.17 26.08 29.77
CA TYR A 475 33.73 25.85 29.79
C TYR A 475 32.95 27.15 30.01
N SER A 476 31.92 27.35 29.21
CA SER A 476 30.83 28.28 29.51
C SER A 476 29.53 27.71 28.99
N ARG A 477 28.39 28.11 29.59
CA ARG A 477 27.07 27.67 29.10
C ARG A 477 26.85 28.05 27.63
N ARG A 478 27.24 29.27 27.26
CA ARG A 478 27.14 29.75 25.87
C ARG A 478 27.95 28.89 24.90
N MET A 479 29.19 28.54 25.23
CA MET A 479 30.00 27.65 24.38
C MET A 479 29.44 26.24 24.33
N LYS A 480 28.90 25.73 25.44
CA LYS A 480 28.23 24.41 25.46
C LYS A 480 27.09 24.38 24.45
N ASP A 481 26.21 25.38 24.49
CA ASP A 481 25.07 25.48 23.58
C ASP A 481 25.55 25.55 22.11
N ILE A 482 26.59 26.36 21.80
CA ILE A 482 27.14 26.47 20.44
C ILE A 482 27.74 25.14 19.95
N LEU A 483 28.51 24.43 20.79
CA LEU A 483 29.11 23.14 20.44
C LEU A 483 28.05 22.05 20.24
N GLU A 484 26.97 22.07 21.02
CA GLU A 484 25.80 21.19 20.83
C GLU A 484 25.09 21.50 19.51
N VAL A 485 24.91 22.79 19.15
CA VAL A 485 24.36 23.18 17.84
C VAL A 485 25.25 22.70 16.70
N LEU A 486 26.57 22.80 16.80
CA LEU A 486 27.48 22.27 15.78
C LEU A 486 27.52 20.74 15.74
N GLY A 487 27.01 20.06 16.76
CA GLY A 487 27.07 18.61 16.90
C GLY A 487 28.50 18.08 17.08
N VAL A 488 29.38 18.87 17.68
CA VAL A 488 30.79 18.50 17.90
C VAL A 488 30.88 17.53 19.08
N PRO A 489 31.44 16.32 18.91
CA PRO A 489 31.69 15.43 20.04
C PRO A 489 32.67 16.07 21.04
N HIS A 490 32.29 16.12 22.31
CA HIS A 490 33.10 16.75 23.35
C HIS A 490 32.77 16.20 24.74
N MET A 491 33.76 16.26 25.64
CA MET A 491 33.59 15.96 27.06
C MET A 491 33.76 17.21 27.91
N VAL A 492 33.13 17.23 29.09
CA VAL A 492 33.33 18.30 30.08
C VAL A 492 33.99 17.71 31.33
N ARG A 493 35.22 18.12 31.64
CA ARG A 493 35.96 17.68 32.83
C ARG A 493 36.58 18.90 33.51
N GLU A 494 36.40 19.02 34.82
CA GLU A 494 37.03 20.07 35.64
C GLU A 494 36.85 21.50 35.08
N GLY A 495 35.67 21.81 34.52
CA GLY A 495 35.40 23.14 33.95
C GLY A 495 36.05 23.41 32.59
N HIS A 496 36.53 22.38 31.90
CA HIS A 496 37.12 22.49 30.56
C HIS A 496 36.45 21.54 29.57
N PHE A 497 36.42 21.96 28.31
CA PHE A 497 36.05 21.13 27.17
C PHE A 497 37.25 20.30 26.71
N ILE A 498 37.00 19.02 26.44
CA ILE A 498 37.94 18.12 25.77
C ILE A 498 37.34 17.79 24.41
N ILE A 499 37.98 18.27 23.34
CA ILE A 499 37.58 18.07 21.95
C ILE A 499 38.76 17.48 21.20
N GLU A 500 38.59 16.27 20.66
CA GLU A 500 39.62 15.55 19.92
C GLU A 500 39.29 15.58 18.42
N SER A 501 39.45 16.76 17.80
CA SER A 501 39.22 16.94 16.36
C SER A 501 40.12 18.04 15.79
N PRO A 502 41.26 17.68 15.17
CA PRO A 502 42.09 18.62 14.43
C PRO A 502 41.33 19.37 13.33
N ALA A 503 40.33 18.75 12.68
CA ALA A 503 39.56 19.37 11.62
C ALA A 503 38.61 20.45 12.14
N PHE A 504 38.02 20.25 13.32
CA PHE A 504 37.25 21.28 13.99
C PHE A 504 38.11 22.53 14.24
N PHE A 505 39.30 22.37 14.81
CA PHE A 505 40.17 23.49 15.15
C PHE A 505 40.79 24.15 13.92
N ALA A 506 41.04 23.40 12.83
CA ALA A 506 41.48 23.96 11.56
C ALA A 506 40.46 24.99 11.01
N CYS A 507 39.17 24.79 11.28
CA CYS A 507 38.10 25.71 10.88
C CYS A 507 38.00 26.99 11.75
N LEU A 508 38.85 27.17 12.77
CA LEU A 508 38.77 28.27 13.75
C LEU A 508 40.10 29.06 13.82
N ASN A 509 40.62 29.46 12.66
CA ASN A 509 41.80 30.31 12.57
C ASN A 509 41.42 31.80 12.70
N GLU A 510 41.70 32.39 13.87
CA GLU A 510 41.37 33.78 14.18
C GLU A 510 42.04 34.80 13.25
N GLU A 511 43.27 34.54 12.79
CA GLU A 511 44.01 35.46 11.91
C GLU A 511 43.36 35.64 10.53
N MET A 512 42.59 34.63 10.10
CA MET A 512 41.94 34.56 8.80
C MET A 512 40.42 34.84 8.89
N PHE A 513 39.93 35.25 10.06
CA PHE A 513 38.50 35.46 10.28
C PHE A 513 38.01 36.76 9.63
N ASN A 514 37.02 36.63 8.73
CA ASN A 514 36.35 37.75 8.09
C ASN A 514 34.87 37.82 8.52
N PRO A 515 34.47 38.82 9.32
CA PRO A 515 33.10 38.92 9.85
C PRO A 515 32.05 39.35 8.80
N ASP A 516 32.50 39.93 7.68
CA ASP A 516 31.59 40.42 6.63
C ASP A 516 31.01 39.25 5.81
N LEU A 517 31.75 38.13 5.73
CA LEU A 517 31.31 36.95 4.98
C LEU A 517 30.16 36.19 5.65
N PRO A 518 29.36 35.46 4.87
CA PRO A 518 28.46 34.43 5.40
C PRO A 518 29.22 33.37 6.21
N VAL A 519 28.57 32.76 7.20
CA VAL A 519 29.20 31.82 8.17
C VAL A 519 30.01 30.72 7.49
N LEU A 520 29.46 30.03 6.47
CA LEU A 520 30.18 28.96 5.76
C LEU A 520 31.39 29.47 4.96
N GLU A 521 31.29 30.66 4.38
CA GLU A 521 32.38 31.27 3.62
C GLU A 521 33.51 31.71 4.57
N ALA A 522 33.16 32.34 5.70
CA ALA A 522 34.11 32.69 6.76
C ALA A 522 34.82 31.44 7.31
N VAL A 523 34.09 30.35 7.55
CA VAL A 523 34.67 29.07 8.00
C VAL A 523 35.63 28.49 6.94
N SER A 524 35.27 28.58 5.67
CA SER A 524 36.15 28.12 4.57
C SER A 524 37.42 28.97 4.46
N GLU A 525 37.30 30.28 4.63
CA GLU A 525 38.45 31.20 4.63
C GLU A 525 39.41 30.90 5.80
N MET A 526 38.86 30.72 7.01
CA MET A 526 39.63 30.33 8.19
C MET A 526 40.34 28.98 8.03
N ALA A 527 39.67 28.00 7.42
CA ALA A 527 40.22 26.68 7.19
C ALA A 527 41.32 26.64 6.11
N GLY A 528 41.31 27.58 5.16
CA GLY A 528 42.22 27.61 4.01
C GLY A 528 41.87 26.59 2.91
N PHE A 529 40.67 26.01 2.99
CA PHE A 529 40.06 25.09 2.03
C PHE A 529 38.51 25.17 2.14
N PRO A 530 37.76 24.78 1.11
CA PRO A 530 36.29 24.87 1.15
C PRO A 530 35.66 24.00 2.26
N VAL A 531 34.65 24.53 2.95
CA VAL A 531 33.81 23.77 3.89
C VAL A 531 32.36 23.86 3.42
N ARG A 532 31.76 22.69 3.18
CA ARG A 532 30.39 22.56 2.63
C ARG A 532 29.37 22.47 3.77
N ALA A 533 28.11 22.79 3.48
CA ALA A 533 27.02 22.62 4.43
C ALA A 533 26.80 21.13 4.73
N LYS A 534 26.95 20.72 6.00
CA LYS A 534 26.71 19.32 6.41
C LYS A 534 25.24 18.94 6.21
N CYS A 535 24.31 19.86 6.42
CA CYS A 535 22.88 19.62 6.29
C CYS A 535 22.14 20.81 5.68
N CYS A 536 21.53 20.60 4.51
CA CYS A 536 20.67 21.58 3.86
C CYS A 536 19.24 21.52 4.39
N TYR A 537 18.69 20.31 4.51
CA TYR A 537 17.30 20.07 4.89
C TYR A 537 17.18 18.86 5.82
N THR A 538 16.26 18.98 6.78
CA THR A 538 15.78 17.85 7.58
C THR A 538 14.35 17.49 7.19
N VAL A 539 13.96 16.25 7.47
CA VAL A 539 12.61 15.75 7.22
C VAL A 539 11.89 15.41 8.51
N GLY A 540 10.63 15.85 8.60
CA GLY A 540 9.70 15.50 9.66
C GLY A 540 9.24 14.05 9.57
N VAL A 541 9.30 13.32 10.69
CA VAL A 541 8.97 11.90 10.76
C VAL A 541 8.23 11.59 12.06
N ARG A 542 7.21 10.74 11.97
CA ARG A 542 6.60 10.09 13.14
C ARG A 542 6.38 8.62 12.90
N MET A 543 6.09 7.88 13.96
CA MET A 543 5.68 6.50 13.85
C MET A 543 4.29 6.39 13.20
N GLY A 544 4.25 5.65 12.10
CA GLY A 544 3.04 5.07 11.54
C GLY A 544 2.78 3.74 12.22
N ARG A 545 2.61 2.66 11.45
CA ARG A 545 2.30 1.32 11.96
C ARG A 545 3.57 0.53 12.29
N PRO A 546 3.61 -0.23 13.39
CA PRO A 546 4.68 -1.21 13.60
C PRO A 546 4.72 -2.24 12.47
N GLU A 547 5.84 -2.92 12.35
CA GLU A 547 6.02 -4.11 11.54
C GLU A 547 5.05 -5.24 11.96
N LYS A 548 4.84 -6.19 11.05
CA LYS A 548 3.93 -7.30 11.26
C LYS A 548 4.56 -8.59 10.76
N SER A 549 4.50 -9.63 11.58
CA SER A 549 4.86 -11.00 11.20
C SER A 549 3.96 -11.94 11.98
N LYS A 550 2.79 -12.27 11.43
CA LYS A 550 1.82 -13.14 12.12
C LYS A 550 0.87 -13.86 11.18
N TYR A 551 0.35 -15.01 11.64
CA TYR A 551 -0.73 -15.72 10.97
C TYR A 551 -1.95 -14.81 10.77
N ARG A 552 -2.55 -14.90 9.58
CA ARG A 552 -3.82 -14.22 9.31
C ARG A 552 -4.97 -15.07 9.82
N VAL A 553 -5.43 -14.72 11.02
CA VAL A 553 -6.49 -15.46 11.71
C VAL A 553 -7.80 -14.67 11.65
N MET A 554 -8.88 -15.32 11.24
CA MET A 554 -10.23 -14.74 11.32
C MET A 554 -10.60 -14.47 12.79
N SER A 555 -11.46 -13.48 13.04
CA SER A 555 -12.01 -13.27 14.37
C SER A 555 -13.47 -13.72 14.42
N PRO A 556 -13.83 -14.75 15.21
CA PRO A 556 -12.95 -15.68 15.92
C PRO A 556 -12.20 -16.67 14.99
N PRO A 557 -11.16 -17.37 15.49
CA PRO A 557 -10.36 -18.30 14.69
C PRO A 557 -11.16 -19.45 14.10
N VAL A 558 -10.86 -19.82 12.86
CA VAL A 558 -11.58 -20.85 12.09
C VAL A 558 -10.60 -21.89 11.55
N HIS A 559 -10.95 -23.17 11.67
CA HIS A 559 -10.20 -24.29 11.07
C HIS A 559 -10.86 -24.78 9.77
N VAL A 560 -12.19 -24.65 9.65
CA VAL A 560 -12.95 -25.12 8.48
C VAL A 560 -14.12 -24.21 8.15
N LEU A 561 -14.35 -24.01 6.85
CA LEU A 561 -15.50 -23.26 6.34
C LEU A 561 -16.76 -24.14 6.30
N PHE A 562 -17.20 -24.58 7.49
CA PHE A 562 -18.40 -25.39 7.66
C PHE A 562 -19.38 -24.69 8.61
N PRO A 563 -20.66 -24.49 8.23
CA PRO A 563 -21.62 -23.79 9.08
C PRO A 563 -22.06 -24.66 10.26
N VAL A 564 -21.92 -24.14 11.48
CA VAL A 564 -22.35 -24.80 12.72
C VAL A 564 -23.41 -24.00 13.49
N GLY A 565 -23.84 -22.85 12.96
CA GLY A 565 -24.79 -21.96 13.62
C GLY A 565 -24.30 -21.54 15.02
N THR A 566 -25.22 -21.56 15.98
CA THR A 566 -24.95 -21.35 17.40
C THR A 566 -24.69 -22.66 18.16
N HIS A 567 -24.82 -23.82 17.50
CA HIS A 567 -24.76 -25.14 18.14
C HIS A 567 -23.36 -25.51 18.67
N GLY A 568 -22.30 -24.91 18.12
CA GLY A 568 -20.92 -25.09 18.59
C GLY A 568 -20.53 -24.17 19.77
N GLY A 569 -21.48 -23.43 20.36
CA GLY A 569 -21.22 -22.43 21.39
C GLY A 569 -20.44 -21.21 20.88
N LYS A 570 -19.90 -20.39 21.80
CA LYS A 570 -19.14 -19.17 21.45
C LYS A 570 -17.93 -19.43 20.55
N THR A 571 -17.29 -20.59 20.70
CA THR A 571 -16.12 -20.99 19.92
C THR A 571 -16.45 -21.70 18.62
N ARG A 572 -17.75 -21.92 18.32
CA ARG A 572 -18.22 -22.58 17.09
C ARG A 572 -17.56 -23.96 16.90
N ASN A 573 -17.42 -24.72 17.99
CA ASN A 573 -16.72 -26.00 17.98
C ASN A 573 -17.63 -27.09 17.36
N MET A 574 -17.15 -27.70 16.28
CA MET A 574 -17.82 -28.79 15.57
C MET A 574 -18.01 -30.02 16.45
N VAL A 575 -17.06 -30.37 17.31
CA VAL A 575 -17.17 -31.54 18.19
C VAL A 575 -18.37 -31.39 19.14
N LYS A 576 -18.57 -30.18 19.69
CA LYS A 576 -19.75 -29.86 20.52
C LYS A 576 -21.04 -29.82 19.70
N ALA A 577 -20.98 -29.27 18.48
CA ALA A 577 -22.13 -29.23 17.58
C ALA A 577 -22.57 -30.64 17.14
N GLY A 578 -21.65 -31.61 17.09
CA GLY A 578 -21.90 -33.01 16.73
C GLY A 578 -22.83 -33.76 17.67
N HIS A 579 -23.09 -33.27 18.88
CA HIS A 579 -24.03 -33.93 19.80
C HIS A 579 -25.50 -33.86 19.33
N ARG A 580 -25.80 -33.04 18.31
CA ARG A 580 -27.16 -32.83 17.80
C ARG A 580 -27.14 -32.72 16.27
N VAL A 581 -28.26 -33.04 15.64
CA VAL A 581 -28.50 -32.66 14.24
C VAL A 581 -28.74 -31.15 14.20
N ILE A 582 -28.03 -30.46 13.30
CA ILE A 582 -28.10 -29.00 13.16
C ILE A 582 -28.83 -28.62 11.89
N ASP A 583 -29.42 -27.42 11.85
CA ASP A 583 -30.14 -26.92 10.69
C ASP A 583 -29.45 -25.66 10.12
N VAL A 584 -28.88 -25.78 8.92
CA VAL A 584 -27.97 -24.78 8.34
C VAL A 584 -28.19 -24.60 6.84
N ASP A 585 -27.93 -23.39 6.34
CA ASP A 585 -27.99 -23.11 4.91
C ASP A 585 -26.76 -23.64 4.19
N VAL A 586 -26.97 -24.62 3.32
CA VAL A 586 -25.93 -25.25 2.49
C VAL A 586 -26.40 -25.42 1.05
N VAL A 587 -25.44 -25.52 0.14
CA VAL A 587 -25.65 -25.71 -1.30
C VAL A 587 -26.67 -26.81 -1.62
N ASN A 588 -27.47 -26.59 -2.66
CA ASN A 588 -28.46 -27.52 -3.22
C ASN A 588 -27.82 -28.41 -4.28
N LEU A 589 -27.58 -29.68 -3.94
CA LEU A 589 -27.08 -30.69 -4.88
C LEU A 589 -28.01 -31.89 -4.93
N GLU A 590 -28.18 -32.46 -6.12
CA GLU A 590 -28.96 -33.66 -6.37
C GLU A 590 -28.14 -34.68 -7.14
N CYS A 591 -28.25 -35.94 -6.74
CA CYS A 591 -27.64 -37.05 -7.43
C CYS A 591 -28.48 -37.45 -8.66
N PRO A 592 -27.97 -37.37 -9.89
CA PRO A 592 -28.73 -37.73 -11.09
C PRO A 592 -29.06 -39.23 -11.16
N ARG A 593 -28.26 -40.10 -10.51
CA ARG A 593 -28.45 -41.57 -10.54
C ARG A 593 -29.51 -42.10 -9.57
N CYS A 594 -29.55 -41.60 -8.33
CA CYS A 594 -30.42 -42.13 -7.27
C CYS A 594 -31.36 -41.08 -6.65
N GLY A 595 -31.32 -39.82 -7.11
CA GLY A 595 -32.21 -38.75 -6.63
C GLY A 595 -31.87 -38.19 -5.24
N GLU A 596 -30.79 -38.65 -4.60
CA GLU A 596 -30.39 -38.19 -3.28
C GLU A 596 -30.07 -36.69 -3.28
N ILE A 597 -30.74 -35.93 -2.41
CA ILE A 597 -30.44 -34.51 -2.16
C ILE A 597 -29.33 -34.44 -1.13
N THR A 598 -28.25 -33.74 -1.45
CA THR A 598 -27.09 -33.60 -0.57
C THR A 598 -26.46 -32.22 -0.71
N TYR A 599 -25.37 -32.00 0.01
CA TYR A 599 -24.47 -30.86 -0.12
C TYR A 599 -23.05 -31.29 -0.52
N LYS A 600 -22.80 -32.60 -0.69
CA LYS A 600 -21.52 -33.17 -1.11
C LYS A 600 -21.48 -33.31 -2.63
N ARG A 601 -20.34 -33.03 -3.26
CA ARG A 601 -20.13 -33.23 -4.72
C ARG A 601 -20.22 -34.69 -5.16
N THR A 602 -19.92 -35.61 -4.27
CA THR A 602 -20.01 -37.05 -4.50
C THR A 602 -21.17 -37.61 -3.69
N CYS A 603 -22.10 -38.30 -4.36
CA CYS A 603 -23.28 -38.87 -3.71
C CYS A 603 -22.86 -39.89 -2.64
N PRO A 604 -23.30 -39.74 -1.38
CA PRO A 604 -22.93 -40.66 -0.30
C PRO A 604 -23.52 -42.07 -0.47
N LYS A 605 -24.60 -42.23 -1.25
CA LYS A 605 -25.25 -43.54 -1.49
C LYS A 605 -24.66 -44.34 -2.63
N CYS A 606 -24.38 -43.70 -3.77
CA CYS A 606 -23.99 -44.41 -5.00
C CYS A 606 -22.69 -43.93 -5.65
N GLY A 607 -22.04 -42.90 -5.09
CA GLY A 607 -20.75 -42.39 -5.54
C GLY A 607 -20.77 -41.56 -6.83
N SER A 608 -21.91 -41.35 -7.49
CA SER A 608 -21.96 -40.48 -8.67
C SER A 608 -21.83 -38.99 -8.32
N VAL A 609 -21.33 -38.21 -9.27
CA VAL A 609 -21.21 -36.75 -9.14
C VAL A 609 -22.59 -36.12 -9.08
N THR A 610 -22.79 -35.16 -8.17
CA THR A 610 -24.07 -34.46 -7.98
C THR A 610 -24.11 -33.13 -8.73
N GLU A 611 -25.31 -32.74 -9.15
CA GLU A 611 -25.58 -31.52 -9.92
C GLU A 611 -26.28 -30.46 -9.07
N LEU A 612 -26.04 -29.18 -9.39
CA LEU A 612 -26.68 -28.05 -8.72
C LEU A 612 -28.14 -27.93 -9.14
N PHE A 613 -28.99 -27.50 -8.21
CA PHE A 613 -30.34 -27.05 -8.52
C PHE A 613 -30.68 -25.76 -7.77
N LYS A 614 -31.54 -24.93 -8.37
CA LYS A 614 -32.02 -23.68 -7.79
C LYS A 614 -33.38 -23.90 -7.12
N THR A 615 -33.67 -23.11 -6.08
CA THR A 615 -34.95 -23.06 -5.36
C THR A 615 -35.49 -21.62 -5.34
N CYS A 616 -36.81 -21.46 -5.37
CA CYS A 616 -37.44 -20.14 -5.27
C CYS A 616 -37.31 -19.57 -3.86
N THR A 617 -37.07 -18.26 -3.75
CA THR A 617 -37.09 -17.54 -2.46
C THR A 617 -38.49 -17.44 -1.87
N ASN A 618 -39.53 -17.48 -2.73
CA ASN A 618 -40.90 -17.51 -2.27
C ASN A 618 -41.31 -18.93 -1.85
N ARG A 619 -41.60 -19.08 -0.55
CA ARG A 619 -42.02 -20.35 0.05
C ARG A 619 -43.41 -20.83 -0.37
N SER A 620 -44.25 -19.94 -0.94
CA SER A 620 -45.57 -20.32 -1.48
C SER A 620 -45.53 -20.61 -2.98
N CYS A 621 -44.36 -20.54 -3.62
CA CYS A 621 -44.20 -20.88 -5.02
C CYS A 621 -44.30 -22.40 -5.22
N SER A 622 -45.00 -22.82 -6.28
CA SER A 622 -45.18 -24.24 -6.64
C SER A 622 -43.92 -24.91 -7.22
N VAL A 623 -42.83 -24.15 -7.38
CA VAL A 623 -41.61 -24.64 -8.03
C VAL A 623 -40.56 -25.00 -6.98
N ASP A 624 -40.45 -26.29 -6.69
CA ASP A 624 -39.58 -26.82 -5.64
C ASP A 624 -38.11 -26.97 -6.06
N LYS A 625 -37.85 -27.35 -7.32
CA LYS A 625 -36.48 -27.55 -7.85
C LYS A 625 -36.41 -27.13 -9.31
N ILE A 626 -35.44 -26.30 -9.64
CA ILE A 626 -35.21 -25.85 -11.03
C ILE A 626 -33.76 -26.07 -11.42
N LYS A 627 -33.56 -26.79 -12.52
CA LYS A 627 -32.28 -26.79 -13.25
C LYS A 627 -32.43 -25.80 -14.42
N THR A 628 -32.09 -24.55 -14.18
CA THR A 628 -32.18 -23.48 -15.21
C THR A 628 -31.01 -22.52 -15.10
N GLU A 629 -30.67 -21.91 -16.24
CA GLU A 629 -29.72 -20.80 -16.30
C GLU A 629 -30.34 -19.49 -15.81
N TYR A 630 -31.66 -19.32 -15.87
CA TYR A 630 -32.34 -18.09 -15.44
C TYR A 630 -32.10 -17.78 -13.96
N ASP A 631 -31.99 -16.49 -13.64
CA ASP A 631 -31.83 -16.01 -12.25
C ASP A 631 -33.16 -15.71 -11.55
N LEU A 632 -34.23 -15.58 -12.33
CA LEU A 632 -35.58 -15.33 -11.84
C LEU A 632 -36.46 -16.58 -12.00
N CYS A 633 -37.34 -16.77 -11.03
CA CYS A 633 -38.29 -17.87 -11.05
C CYS A 633 -39.31 -17.67 -12.17
N PRO A 634 -39.50 -18.65 -13.08
CA PRO A 634 -40.43 -18.50 -14.20
C PRO A 634 -41.90 -18.34 -13.76
N ALA A 635 -42.24 -18.75 -12.54
CA ALA A 635 -43.61 -18.68 -12.03
C ALA A 635 -43.94 -17.37 -11.29
N CYS A 636 -42.96 -16.71 -10.65
CA CYS A 636 -43.23 -15.53 -9.81
C CYS A 636 -42.24 -14.38 -9.99
N ASN A 637 -41.30 -14.52 -10.93
CA ASN A 637 -40.28 -13.52 -11.26
C ASN A 637 -39.41 -13.06 -10.08
N LEU A 638 -39.33 -13.86 -9.02
CA LEU A 638 -38.48 -13.60 -7.85
C LEU A 638 -37.11 -14.30 -7.99
N PRO A 639 -36.05 -13.79 -7.33
CA PRO A 639 -34.72 -14.38 -7.42
C PRO A 639 -34.68 -15.83 -6.96
N LEU A 640 -33.96 -16.65 -7.73
CA LEU A 640 -33.65 -18.04 -7.41
C LEU A 640 -32.38 -18.15 -6.55
N GLN A 641 -32.31 -19.18 -5.70
CA GLN A 641 -31.17 -19.42 -4.81
C GLN A 641 -30.59 -20.83 -4.98
N LEU A 642 -29.26 -20.94 -4.84
CA LEU A 642 -28.50 -22.20 -4.96
C LEU A 642 -28.30 -22.94 -3.64
N TYR A 643 -28.93 -22.47 -2.57
CA TYR A 643 -28.83 -23.06 -1.25
C TYR A 643 -30.19 -23.12 -0.59
N SER A 644 -30.32 -23.98 0.40
CA SER A 644 -31.50 -24.08 1.25
C SER A 644 -31.10 -24.57 2.64
N ARG A 645 -32.00 -24.36 3.59
CA ARG A 645 -31.84 -24.83 4.96
C ARG A 645 -31.99 -26.35 5.01
N LYS A 646 -30.95 -27.06 5.46
CA LYS A 646 -30.91 -28.53 5.54
C LYS A 646 -30.44 -29.00 6.92
N LYS A 647 -31.00 -30.14 7.34
CA LYS A 647 -30.54 -30.87 8.53
C LYS A 647 -29.22 -31.61 8.23
N VAL A 648 -28.20 -31.34 9.03
CA VAL A 648 -26.85 -31.90 8.88
C VAL A 648 -26.42 -32.59 10.17
N ASN A 649 -25.89 -33.80 10.07
CA ASN A 649 -25.36 -34.57 11.19
C ASN A 649 -23.83 -34.47 11.24
N ILE A 650 -23.30 -33.60 12.09
CA ILE A 650 -21.83 -33.42 12.23
C ILE A 650 -21.16 -34.66 12.84
N ALA A 651 -21.82 -35.40 13.74
CA ALA A 651 -21.22 -36.60 14.32
C ALA A 651 -20.94 -37.66 13.24
N GLU A 652 -21.82 -37.79 12.24
CA GLU A 652 -21.60 -38.68 11.11
C GLU A 652 -20.36 -38.27 10.31
N GLU A 653 -20.23 -36.99 9.98
CA GLU A 653 -19.04 -36.46 9.27
C GLU A 653 -17.75 -36.69 10.06
N LEU A 654 -17.77 -36.50 11.37
CA LEU A 654 -16.61 -36.74 12.23
C LEU A 654 -16.29 -38.24 12.37
N SER A 655 -17.30 -39.12 12.38
CA SER A 655 -17.11 -40.57 12.50
C SER A 655 -16.47 -41.20 11.26
N GLN A 656 -16.65 -40.58 10.09
CA GLN A 656 -16.03 -41.02 8.83
C GLN A 656 -14.52 -40.75 8.78
N ILE A 657 -13.99 -39.97 9.74
CA ILE A 657 -12.58 -39.61 9.82
C ILE A 657 -11.83 -40.70 10.58
N LYS A 658 -10.91 -41.39 9.89
CA LYS A 658 -10.09 -42.46 10.47
C LYS A 658 -9.03 -41.95 11.47
N GLU A 659 -8.73 -40.65 11.45
CA GLU A 659 -7.74 -40.04 12.33
C GLU A 659 -8.35 -39.57 13.66
N LYS A 660 -7.48 -39.40 14.67
CA LYS A 660 -7.89 -38.83 15.95
C LYS A 660 -8.35 -37.38 15.78
N VAL A 661 -9.63 -37.13 16.04
CA VAL A 661 -10.24 -35.80 15.99
C VAL A 661 -9.78 -34.96 17.20
N PRO A 662 -9.20 -33.76 16.99
CA PRO A 662 -8.88 -32.84 18.09
C PRO A 662 -10.13 -32.39 18.85
N GLU A 663 -9.98 -32.08 20.15
CA GLU A 663 -11.09 -31.61 20.99
C GLU A 663 -11.75 -30.31 20.47
N GLN A 664 -11.00 -29.48 19.75
CA GLN A 664 -11.48 -28.23 19.18
C GLN A 664 -11.26 -28.14 17.68
N VAL A 665 -12.35 -28.27 16.93
CA VAL A 665 -12.40 -27.99 15.49
C VAL A 665 -13.38 -26.84 15.28
N LYS A 666 -12.90 -25.66 14.89
CA LYS A 666 -13.70 -24.43 14.85
C LYS A 666 -14.29 -24.22 13.45
N GLY A 667 -15.62 -24.18 13.36
CA GLY A 667 -16.37 -23.87 12.13
C GLY A 667 -16.77 -22.39 12.03
N VAL A 668 -17.72 -22.10 11.12
CA VAL A 668 -18.30 -20.76 10.94
C VAL A 668 -19.76 -20.73 11.42
N ILE A 669 -20.29 -19.55 11.73
CA ILE A 669 -21.72 -19.42 12.11
C ILE A 669 -22.61 -19.77 10.92
N GLY A 670 -22.27 -19.25 9.75
CA GLY A 670 -22.99 -19.48 8.51
C GLY A 670 -22.10 -19.17 7.32
N MET A 671 -22.45 -19.74 6.17
CA MET A 671 -21.74 -19.48 4.93
C MET A 671 -22.13 -18.12 4.35
N THR A 672 -21.12 -17.31 3.99
CA THR A 672 -21.32 -16.01 3.35
C THR A 672 -21.13 -16.06 1.82
N SER A 673 -20.66 -17.18 1.28
CA SER A 673 -20.50 -17.37 -0.16
C SER A 673 -21.85 -17.51 -0.86
N ALA A 674 -21.95 -17.07 -2.11
CA ALA A 674 -23.18 -17.10 -2.89
C ALA A 674 -23.79 -18.52 -3.01
N TYR A 675 -22.92 -19.52 -3.20
CA TYR A 675 -23.31 -20.92 -3.34
C TYR A 675 -23.50 -21.63 -1.99
N LYS A 676 -22.95 -21.07 -0.89
CA LYS A 676 -22.90 -21.70 0.44
C LYS A 676 -22.38 -23.15 0.44
N PHE A 677 -21.32 -23.41 -0.32
CA PHE A 677 -20.65 -24.71 -0.38
C PHE A 677 -19.82 -24.94 0.90
N PRO A 678 -20.16 -25.91 1.78
CA PRO A 678 -19.37 -26.16 2.98
C PRO A 678 -18.08 -26.91 2.65
N GLU A 679 -16.99 -26.56 3.32
CA GLU A 679 -15.69 -27.23 3.15
C GLU A 679 -15.69 -28.61 3.83
N PRO A 680 -15.04 -29.64 3.23
CA PRO A 680 -14.93 -30.96 3.85
C PRO A 680 -14.33 -30.91 5.27
N VAL A 681 -15.02 -31.55 6.23
CA VAL A 681 -14.67 -31.52 7.67
C VAL A 681 -13.26 -32.04 7.94
N MET A 682 -12.79 -33.02 7.17
CA MET A 682 -11.42 -33.57 7.25
C MET A 682 -10.35 -32.48 7.12
N LYS A 683 -10.54 -31.49 6.22
CA LYS A 683 -9.59 -30.37 6.08
C LYS A 683 -9.49 -29.59 7.39
N GLY A 684 -10.62 -29.37 8.06
CA GLY A 684 -10.68 -28.76 9.39
C GLY A 684 -9.94 -29.52 10.47
N VAL A 685 -10.10 -30.85 10.50
CA VAL A 685 -9.42 -31.73 11.46
C VAL A 685 -7.91 -31.67 11.27
N LEU A 686 -7.43 -31.76 10.02
CA LEU A 686 -5.99 -31.64 9.71
C LEU A 686 -5.44 -30.26 10.09
N ARG A 687 -6.17 -29.18 9.80
CA ARG A 687 -5.77 -27.82 10.18
C ARG A 687 -5.69 -27.64 11.69
N ALA A 688 -6.70 -28.13 12.42
CA ALA A 688 -6.71 -28.10 13.88
C ALA A 688 -5.54 -28.89 14.50
N ARG A 689 -5.23 -30.07 13.95
CA ARG A 689 -4.10 -30.91 14.39
C ARG A 689 -2.76 -30.19 14.24
N ASN A 690 -2.57 -29.50 13.13
CA ASN A 690 -1.35 -28.76 12.80
C ASN A 690 -1.36 -27.30 13.30
N LYS A 691 -2.39 -26.89 14.05
CA LYS A 691 -2.53 -25.53 14.61
C LYS A 691 -2.48 -24.42 13.56
N VAL A 692 -3.05 -24.66 12.38
CA VAL A 692 -3.17 -23.67 11.28
C VAL A 692 -4.62 -23.24 11.09
N TYR A 693 -4.82 -22.02 10.59
CA TYR A 693 -6.13 -21.40 10.47
C TYR A 693 -6.46 -21.06 9.02
N VAL A 694 -7.72 -21.25 8.65
CA VAL A 694 -8.21 -20.99 7.29
C VAL A 694 -8.74 -19.56 7.17
N PHE A 695 -8.54 -18.94 6.01
CA PHE A 695 -9.16 -17.67 5.63
C PHE A 695 -10.43 -17.88 4.79
N LYS A 696 -11.13 -16.80 4.45
CA LYS A 696 -12.48 -16.85 3.84
C LYS A 696 -12.56 -17.61 2.51
N ASP A 697 -11.45 -17.73 1.79
CA ASP A 697 -11.30 -18.37 0.48
C ASP A 697 -10.77 -19.81 0.57
N GLY A 698 -10.58 -20.35 1.77
CA GLY A 698 -10.05 -21.71 1.98
C GLY A 698 -8.52 -21.80 2.05
N THR A 699 -7.81 -20.68 1.85
CA THR A 699 -6.33 -20.62 1.95
C THR A 699 -5.86 -20.42 3.38
N ILE A 700 -4.60 -20.75 3.67
CA ILE A 700 -3.91 -20.38 4.91
C ILE A 700 -2.98 -19.24 4.57
N ARG A 701 -3.05 -18.13 5.31
CA ARG A 701 -2.30 -16.90 4.99
C ARG A 701 -1.42 -16.47 6.15
N PHE A 702 -0.26 -15.91 5.81
CA PHE A 702 0.65 -15.27 6.74
C PHE A 702 0.79 -13.80 6.34
N ASP A 703 0.54 -12.89 7.28
CA ASP A 703 0.71 -11.45 7.04
C ASP A 703 2.10 -11.03 7.53
N ALA A 704 2.97 -10.67 6.60
CA ALA A 704 4.28 -10.09 6.85
C ALA A 704 4.35 -8.65 6.31
N THR A 705 5.14 -7.79 6.96
CA THR A 705 5.62 -6.56 6.33
C THR A 705 6.74 -6.93 5.38
N ASP A 706 6.58 -6.60 4.10
CA ASP A 706 7.57 -6.76 3.07
C ASP A 706 8.46 -5.51 2.97
N LEU A 707 9.75 -5.76 2.69
CA LEU A 707 10.75 -4.73 2.41
C LEU A 707 11.47 -5.12 1.12
N PRO A 708 11.88 -4.14 0.30
CA PRO A 708 12.65 -4.43 -0.90
C PRO A 708 14.03 -4.95 -0.54
N LEU A 709 14.55 -5.89 -1.32
CA LEU A 709 15.93 -6.37 -1.24
C LEU A 709 16.39 -6.75 -2.63
N THR A 710 17.47 -6.14 -3.11
CA THR A 710 18.03 -6.43 -4.45
C THR A 710 19.32 -7.26 -4.39
N HIS A 711 20.04 -7.22 -3.27
CA HIS A 711 21.31 -7.91 -3.09
C HIS A 711 21.43 -8.35 -1.64
N PHE A 712 21.91 -9.58 -1.42
CA PHE A 712 22.13 -10.15 -0.10
C PHE A 712 23.46 -10.88 -0.07
N THR A 713 23.98 -11.12 1.13
CA THR A 713 25.09 -12.03 1.38
C THR A 713 24.56 -13.33 1.99
N ALA A 714 25.24 -14.44 1.72
CA ALA A 714 24.84 -15.75 2.25
C ALA A 714 24.71 -15.76 3.79
N ARG A 715 25.59 -15.00 4.48
CA ARG A 715 25.56 -14.81 5.93
C ARG A 715 24.28 -14.12 6.42
N GLU A 716 23.77 -13.12 5.70
CA GLU A 716 22.57 -12.36 6.10
C GLU A 716 21.31 -13.24 6.10
N ILE A 717 21.21 -14.19 5.17
CA ILE A 717 20.04 -15.08 5.04
C ILE A 717 20.24 -16.45 5.69
N GLY A 718 21.42 -16.74 6.23
CA GLY A 718 21.73 -17.99 6.92
C GLY A 718 21.79 -19.22 6.02
N VAL A 719 22.23 -19.05 4.75
CA VAL A 719 22.31 -20.12 3.75
C VAL A 719 23.77 -20.39 3.39
N SER A 720 24.13 -21.64 3.13
CA SER A 720 25.49 -22.00 2.71
C SER A 720 25.76 -21.62 1.25
N LEU A 721 27.04 -21.46 0.88
CA LEU A 721 27.42 -21.22 -0.52
C LEU A 721 27.17 -22.43 -1.42
N GLU A 722 27.06 -23.63 -0.87
CA GLU A 722 26.75 -24.85 -1.62
C GLU A 722 25.26 -24.92 -1.97
N GLU A 723 24.37 -24.55 -1.05
CA GLU A 723 22.92 -24.49 -1.32
C GLU A 723 22.53 -23.40 -2.32
N LEU A 724 23.31 -22.33 -2.45
CA LEU A 724 23.09 -21.25 -3.41
C LEU A 724 23.55 -21.57 -4.82
N LYS A 725 24.48 -22.53 -4.97
CA LYS A 725 25.01 -22.96 -6.27
C LYS A 725 24.11 -24.02 -6.87
#